data_AF-A0A939VJC1-F1
#
_entry.id   AF-A0A939VJC1-F1
#
_cell.length_a   1.000
_cell.length_b   1.000
_cell.length_c   1.000
_cell.angle_alpha   90.00
_cell.angle_beta   90.00
_cell.angle_gamma   90.00
#
_symmetry.space_group_name_H-M   'P 1'
#
loop_
_entity.id
_entity.type
_entity.pdbx_description
1 polymer ?
#
loop_
_entity_poly.entity_id
_entity_poly.type
_entity_poly.pdbx_seq_one_letter_code
_entity_poly.pdbx_strand_id
1 'polypeptide(L)'
;MKKSRRCGLGTTICRGLLFVLLAVCLHTAPKAYAEGVDLADANLNTSSVWTSGCIDETAGTNVTNKKRVRTSNYYVLGYDKYEVSVSSSAFTISAYYYDANKAFISSEKLYDGCVLAKKAEAEYVRFDYRHNTSEKSMSAGQFGRVIGTSLNVNFAPIIQHESNVSISTEVVEYEQPEQFEDVEFSSTTGLKSAGIDSKTGQIVTNKRRLSTEKYFPIYDQTLTVSISADGYKVEVYEYDENEAFIKMTVASDGTEIDVTDKTRFVRFSLYRVVNEKSLSAGQWGRIFGEGLSLSLTSDTEAEENEVYEPAPAPKPAPEPQPASTPHDELYNEMKQMLATGDTSRHDISKYGFDIYEVRAIADELKQGEGYYYFANSNTMFLSDFSLKNNICYTMRFEGMDSDFVNRYNRMMKTLDEIKSMTTSQMTDLDKVILVHEYIVTHTYYEKTSTAMGCAGGILGDGHGLCTGFARAFNAALKYIGVETRYASSNDMNHAWSLVKIDGQYYHVDCTWDDTYDEKYGYVGHYYFLASDTRFNKSIPTRHYNWIVKDADYSTTIKLSASSTKFDNWFVHDVKSYMVYSDGYWYYADGKTIKKSDAYGKDMSTVLTETGNVSIIGLSQGKLQYKVNGTVKTISVK
;
A
#
# COMPACT_ATOMS: atom_id res chain seq x y z
N MET A 1 54.19 47.10 62.06
CA MET A 1 54.34 48.58 62.01
C MET A 1 54.21 49.02 60.56
N LYS A 2 53.34 50.03 60.34
CA LYS A 2 53.29 50.97 59.20
C LYS A 2 53.20 50.37 57.78
N LYS A 3 52.05 50.55 57.10
CA LYS A 3 51.65 51.76 56.33
C LYS A 3 52.69 52.01 55.22
N SER A 4 52.34 52.04 53.94
CA SER A 4 51.35 52.91 53.29
C SER A 4 51.48 52.66 51.77
N ARG A 5 50.63 53.06 50.82
CA ARG A 5 49.29 53.69 50.74
C ARG A 5 48.98 53.74 49.22
N ARG A 6 47.71 53.46 48.82
CA ARG A 6 46.76 54.30 48.05
C ARG A 6 47.23 54.82 46.67
N CYS A 7 46.43 54.86 45.60
CA CYS A 7 44.98 54.97 45.33
C CYS A 7 44.67 54.15 44.04
N GLY A 8 43.44 53.89 43.60
CA GLY A 8 42.08 54.27 44.00
C GLY A 8 41.12 53.76 42.90
N LEU A 9 39.82 53.69 43.23
CA LEU A 9 38.72 53.15 42.40
C LEU A 9 38.86 51.65 42.08
N GLY A 10 37.87 50.81 42.18
CA GLY A 10 36.45 50.96 42.43
C GLY A 10 35.90 49.54 42.33
N THR A 11 35.11 49.17 43.32
CA THR A 11 34.33 47.95 43.48
C THR A 11 33.87 47.25 42.19
N THR A 12 33.97 45.92 42.27
CA THR A 12 33.14 44.92 41.58
C THR A 12 33.54 44.62 40.14
N ILE A 13 34.33 43.56 39.94
CA ILE A 13 34.33 42.57 38.84
C ILE A 13 35.59 41.71 39.12
N CYS A 14 35.62 40.43 38.71
CA CYS A 14 36.73 39.48 38.96
C CYS A 14 36.72 38.69 40.29
N ARG A 15 35.54 38.43 40.85
CA ARG A 15 35.16 37.04 41.24
C ARG A 15 34.40 36.31 40.12
N GLY A 16 34.31 36.94 38.94
CA GLY A 16 33.48 36.52 37.82
C GLY A 16 34.21 35.79 36.68
N LEU A 17 35.47 35.35 36.83
CA LEU A 17 36.19 34.70 35.73
C LEU A 17 36.64 33.26 35.96
N LEU A 18 36.42 32.71 37.16
CA LEU A 18 36.50 31.26 37.38
C LEU A 18 35.13 30.60 37.60
N PHE A 19 34.07 31.41 37.72
CA PHE A 19 32.69 30.96 37.63
C PHE A 19 32.13 30.99 36.21
N VAL A 20 32.85 31.55 35.22
CA VAL A 20 32.33 31.67 33.85
C VAL A 20 32.75 30.54 32.92
N LEU A 21 33.77 29.74 33.25
CA LEU A 21 34.12 28.55 32.45
C LEU A 21 33.47 27.24 32.94
N LEU A 22 32.77 27.28 34.08
CA LEU A 22 31.87 26.19 34.53
C LEU A 22 30.38 26.59 34.50
N ALA A 23 30.05 27.86 34.25
CA ALA A 23 28.67 28.33 34.10
C ALA A 23 28.19 28.49 32.64
N VAL A 24 29.04 28.23 31.64
CA VAL A 24 28.55 28.03 30.25
C VAL A 24 28.03 26.61 30.03
N CYS A 25 28.17 25.71 31.01
CA CYS A 25 27.71 24.32 30.93
C CYS A 25 26.49 23.99 31.81
N LEU A 26 25.83 24.95 32.44
CA LEU A 26 24.78 24.68 33.44
C LEU A 26 23.57 25.63 33.34
N HIS A 27 22.97 25.75 32.15
CA HIS A 27 21.56 26.05 31.86
C HIS A 27 21.42 25.66 30.37
N THR A 28 21.06 24.44 29.98
CA THR A 28 19.79 23.76 30.24
C THR A 28 20.00 22.23 30.19
N ALA A 29 20.49 21.63 31.27
CA ALA A 29 20.18 20.21 31.49
C ALA A 29 18.71 20.17 31.98
N PRO A 30 17.78 19.49 31.27
CA PRO A 30 16.38 19.50 31.68
C PRO A 30 16.25 18.90 33.09
N LYS A 31 15.62 19.64 34.00
CA LYS A 31 15.47 19.27 35.42
C LYS A 31 14.49 18.11 35.56
N ALA A 32 14.91 16.90 35.25
CA ALA A 32 14.03 15.73 35.16
C ALA A 32 13.59 15.11 36.51
N TYR A 33 13.82 15.74 37.67
CA TYR A 33 13.76 15.05 38.97
C TYR A 33 12.62 15.49 39.91
N ALA A 34 11.84 16.52 39.54
CA ALA A 34 10.78 17.07 40.39
C ALA A 34 9.38 16.69 39.88
N GLU A 35 8.48 16.37 40.81
CA GLU A 35 7.05 16.22 40.51
C GLU A 35 6.49 17.57 40.04
N GLY A 36 5.76 17.59 38.93
CA GLY A 36 5.19 18.83 38.38
C GLY A 36 6.00 19.51 37.28
N VAL A 37 7.06 18.88 36.74
CA VAL A 37 7.80 19.39 35.57
C VAL A 37 7.00 19.13 34.30
N ASP A 38 6.97 20.12 33.39
CA ASP A 38 6.32 19.96 32.08
C ASP A 38 6.98 18.82 31.30
N LEU A 39 6.17 18.02 30.62
CA LEU A 39 6.64 16.91 29.82
C LEU A 39 7.66 17.32 28.74
N ALA A 40 7.52 18.51 28.14
CA ALA A 40 8.48 19.03 27.15
C ALA A 40 9.87 19.25 27.73
N ASP A 41 9.94 19.59 29.03
CA ASP A 41 11.17 19.85 29.76
C ASP A 41 11.65 18.63 30.56
N ALA A 42 10.93 17.50 30.48
CA ALA A 42 11.25 16.28 31.18
C ALA A 42 12.23 15.43 30.36
N ASN A 43 13.45 15.24 30.87
CA ASN A 43 14.36 14.25 30.28
C ASN A 43 14.04 12.85 30.83
N LEU A 44 13.26 12.08 30.06
CA LEU A 44 12.91 10.71 30.41
C LEU A 44 14.03 9.69 30.10
N ASN A 45 15.12 10.11 29.45
CA ASN A 45 16.24 9.25 29.06
C ASN A 45 17.34 9.14 30.12
N THR A 46 17.01 9.28 31.40
CA THR A 46 17.94 9.06 32.52
C THR A 46 17.41 8.00 33.47
N SER A 47 18.27 7.12 33.98
CA SER A 47 17.90 5.99 34.85
C SER A 47 17.24 6.41 36.16
N SER A 48 17.45 7.66 36.58
CA SER A 48 16.99 8.24 37.84
C SER A 48 15.49 8.57 37.92
N VAL A 49 14.80 8.71 36.78
CA VAL A 49 13.35 8.97 36.75
C VAL A 49 12.51 7.71 36.74
N TRP A 50 13.17 6.55 36.68
CA TRP A 50 12.53 5.24 36.58
C TRP A 50 12.62 4.47 37.90
N THR A 51 11.54 3.77 38.24
CA THR A 51 11.51 2.82 39.35
C THR A 51 10.95 1.47 38.90
N SER A 52 11.27 0.42 39.64
CA SER A 52 10.77 -0.92 39.39
C SER A 52 9.26 -1.01 39.61
N GLY A 53 8.57 -1.71 38.71
CA GLY A 53 7.12 -1.90 38.70
C GLY A 53 6.49 -1.42 37.39
N CYS A 54 5.18 -1.62 37.24
CA CYS A 54 4.37 -1.02 36.18
C CYS A 54 3.19 -0.24 36.76
N ILE A 55 2.44 0.41 35.88
CA ILE A 55 1.18 1.04 36.22
C ILE A 55 0.08 0.07 35.79
N ASP A 56 -0.93 -0.12 36.63
CA ASP A 56 -2.09 -0.92 36.28
C ASP A 56 -2.88 -0.22 35.16
N GLU A 57 -3.11 -0.90 34.05
CA GLU A 57 -3.77 -0.36 32.85
C GLU A 57 -5.23 0.07 33.09
N THR A 58 -5.87 -0.45 34.15
CA THR A 58 -7.27 -0.16 34.47
C THR A 58 -7.40 0.81 35.63
N ALA A 59 -6.55 0.68 36.65
CA ALA A 59 -6.65 1.48 37.88
C ALA A 59 -5.68 2.67 37.91
N GLY A 60 -4.69 2.72 37.02
CA GLY A 60 -3.62 3.73 37.05
C GLY A 60 -2.76 3.68 38.31
N THR A 61 -2.86 2.61 39.12
CA THR A 61 -2.14 2.48 40.38
C THR A 61 -0.82 1.75 40.21
N ASN A 62 0.10 1.95 41.16
CA ASN A 62 1.44 1.39 41.11
C ASN A 62 1.44 -0.11 41.42
N VAL A 63 1.98 -0.93 40.52
CA VAL A 63 2.17 -2.37 40.74
C VAL A 63 3.67 -2.67 40.89
N THR A 64 4.12 -2.93 42.13
CA THR A 64 5.55 -3.02 42.49
C THR A 64 6.14 -4.43 42.34
N ASN A 65 5.31 -5.47 42.30
CA ASN A 65 5.74 -6.87 42.19
C ASN A 65 5.99 -7.34 40.73
N LYS A 66 5.76 -6.47 39.74
CA LYS A 66 6.00 -6.75 38.33
C LYS A 66 7.38 -6.29 37.93
N LYS A 67 8.08 -7.14 37.19
CA LYS A 67 9.45 -6.86 36.75
C LYS A 67 9.47 -6.02 35.47
N ARG A 68 8.92 -4.82 35.58
CA ARG A 68 8.84 -3.77 34.55
C ARG A 68 9.44 -2.48 35.13
N VAL A 69 9.48 -1.43 34.32
CA VAL A 69 9.92 -0.10 34.76
C VAL A 69 8.87 0.95 34.41
N ARG A 70 8.72 1.93 35.29
CA ARG A 70 7.76 3.03 35.16
C ARG A 70 8.35 4.31 35.71
N THR A 71 7.79 5.46 35.34
CA THR A 71 8.24 6.73 35.91
C THR A 71 7.91 6.80 37.40
N SER A 72 8.82 7.36 38.19
CA SER A 72 8.62 7.58 39.63
C SER A 72 7.63 8.71 39.90
N ASN A 73 7.68 9.77 39.08
CA ASN A 73 6.92 11.00 39.23
C ASN A 73 5.82 11.16 38.16
N TYR A 74 4.93 12.13 38.39
CA TYR A 74 3.96 12.68 37.43
C TYR A 74 4.57 13.88 36.70
N TYR A 75 4.29 13.99 35.39
CA TYR A 75 4.72 15.10 34.53
C TYR A 75 3.51 15.92 34.11
N VAL A 76 3.65 17.24 34.09
CA VAL A 76 2.56 18.15 33.70
C VAL A 76 2.42 18.17 32.18
N LEU A 77 1.18 18.15 31.71
CA LEU A 77 0.84 18.41 30.31
C LEU A 77 0.52 19.90 30.14
N GLY A 78 1.55 20.74 30.01
CA GLY A 78 1.40 22.19 29.81
C GLY A 78 1.20 22.61 28.36
N TYR A 79 1.31 21.69 27.40
CA TYR A 79 0.89 21.88 26.02
C TYR A 79 -0.22 20.90 25.65
N ASP A 80 -1.09 21.31 24.74
CA ASP A 80 -2.21 20.47 24.31
C ASP A 80 -1.73 19.24 23.52
N LYS A 81 -0.56 19.33 22.89
CA LYS A 81 0.02 18.25 22.09
C LYS A 81 1.54 18.26 22.19
N TYR A 82 2.09 17.04 22.26
CA TYR A 82 3.52 16.76 22.18
C TYR A 82 3.76 15.76 21.06
N GLU A 83 4.72 16.01 20.18
CA GLU A 83 5.24 15.01 19.25
C GLU A 83 6.16 14.03 20.00
N VAL A 84 5.93 12.73 19.82
CA VAL A 84 6.67 11.67 20.50
C VAL A 84 7.65 11.04 19.53
N SER A 85 8.92 10.99 19.91
CA SER A 85 9.91 10.15 19.22
C SER A 85 10.39 9.03 20.13
N VAL A 86 10.48 7.81 19.59
CA VAL A 86 10.92 6.59 20.26
C VAL A 86 11.94 5.88 19.36
N SER A 87 13.21 5.86 19.76
CA SER A 87 14.28 5.38 18.87
C SER A 87 14.36 3.86 18.67
N SER A 88 13.44 3.06 19.23
CA SER A 88 13.52 1.60 19.19
C SER A 88 12.18 0.91 19.35
N SER A 89 11.82 0.08 18.36
CA SER A 89 10.60 -0.75 18.35
C SER A 89 10.67 -1.98 19.27
N ALA A 90 11.81 -2.23 19.92
CA ALA A 90 11.96 -3.32 20.88
C ALA A 90 11.22 -3.07 22.21
N PHE A 91 10.78 -1.83 22.44
CA PHE A 91 10.05 -1.42 23.64
C PHE A 91 8.66 -0.90 23.28
N THR A 92 7.67 -1.33 24.05
CA THR A 92 6.35 -0.70 24.11
C THR A 92 6.35 0.30 25.26
N ILE A 93 5.86 1.51 24.99
CA ILE A 93 5.70 2.59 25.97
C ILE A 93 4.22 2.88 26.10
N SER A 94 3.72 3.02 27.32
CA SER A 94 2.34 3.44 27.55
C SER A 94 2.32 4.71 28.39
N ALA A 95 1.50 5.68 27.97
CA ALA A 95 1.18 6.90 28.69
C ALA A 95 -0.08 6.68 29.52
N TYR A 96 -0.09 7.17 30.75
CA TYR A 96 -1.20 7.09 31.70
C TYR A 96 -1.55 8.50 32.14
N TYR A 97 -2.78 8.92 31.85
CA TYR A 97 -3.29 10.26 32.10
C TYR A 97 -3.99 10.34 33.44
N TYR A 98 -3.76 11.46 34.13
CA TYR A 98 -4.36 11.75 35.42
C TYR A 98 -4.87 13.18 35.49
N ASP A 99 -5.94 13.39 36.24
CA ASP A 99 -6.52 14.71 36.47
C ASP A 99 -5.72 15.53 37.50
N ALA A 100 -6.20 16.74 37.80
CA ALA A 100 -5.62 17.65 38.80
C ALA A 100 -5.45 17.01 40.21
N ASN A 101 -6.31 16.05 40.57
CA ASN A 101 -6.29 15.32 41.84
C ASN A 101 -5.47 14.02 41.77
N LYS A 102 -4.83 13.74 40.64
CA LYS A 102 -4.08 12.51 40.33
C LYS A 102 -4.98 11.26 40.28
N ALA A 103 -6.26 11.43 39.98
CA ALA A 103 -7.15 10.32 39.65
C ALA A 103 -6.88 9.87 38.20
N PHE A 104 -6.86 8.56 37.98
CA PHE A 104 -6.58 7.98 36.66
C PHE A 104 -7.74 8.20 35.70
N ILE A 105 -7.44 8.66 34.49
CA ILE A 105 -8.42 8.94 33.43
C ILE A 105 -8.38 7.83 32.38
N SER A 106 -7.22 7.63 31.76
CA SER A 106 -7.07 6.70 30.64
C SER A 106 -5.60 6.39 30.39
N SER A 107 -5.32 5.37 29.59
CA SER A 107 -3.98 5.08 29.10
C SER A 107 -3.98 4.90 27.58
N GLU A 108 -2.85 5.16 26.94
CA GLU A 108 -2.64 4.85 25.53
C GLU A 108 -1.20 4.41 25.27
N LYS A 109 -1.00 3.64 24.20
CA LYS A 109 0.34 3.19 23.80
C LYS A 109 0.96 4.20 22.85
N LEU A 110 2.24 4.46 23.05
CA LEU A 110 3.01 5.38 22.23
C LEU A 110 3.90 4.60 21.26
N TYR A 111 4.15 5.21 20.11
CA TYR A 111 5.07 4.73 19.09
C TYR A 111 5.79 5.93 18.46
N ASP A 112 6.90 5.66 17.78
CA ASP A 112 7.70 6.71 17.15
C ASP A 112 6.87 7.52 16.13
N GLY A 113 6.93 8.85 16.22
CA GLY A 113 6.19 9.77 15.36
C GLY A 113 4.71 9.95 15.72
N CYS A 114 4.22 9.37 16.82
CA CYS A 114 2.86 9.62 17.29
C CYS A 114 2.75 10.97 18.02
N VAL A 115 1.54 11.51 18.14
CA VAL A 115 1.29 12.72 18.93
C VAL A 115 0.62 12.34 20.25
N LEU A 116 1.28 12.68 21.36
CA LEU A 116 0.71 12.62 22.70
C LEU A 116 -0.15 13.87 22.90
N ALA A 117 -1.47 13.71 22.79
CA ALA A 117 -2.41 14.80 23.00
C ALA A 117 -2.94 14.79 24.43
N LYS A 118 -2.93 15.96 25.08
CA LYS A 118 -3.54 16.17 26.38
C LYS A 118 -5.02 15.79 26.30
N LYS A 119 -5.43 14.80 27.10
CA LYS A 119 -6.83 14.37 27.15
C LYS A 119 -7.63 15.39 27.94
N ALA A 120 -8.94 15.45 27.69
CA ALA A 120 -9.83 16.30 28.47
C ALA A 120 -9.66 15.98 29.97
N GLU A 121 -9.56 17.03 30.79
CA GLU A 121 -9.35 16.96 32.25
C GLU A 121 -8.00 16.39 32.70
N ALA A 122 -7.14 15.91 31.80
CA ALA A 122 -5.81 15.41 32.13
C ALA A 122 -4.83 16.55 32.36
N GLU A 123 -4.32 16.68 33.58
CA GLU A 123 -3.24 17.64 33.91
C GLU A 123 -1.88 16.97 33.98
N TYR A 124 -1.84 15.67 34.29
CA TYR A 124 -0.61 14.92 34.48
C TYR A 124 -0.54 13.66 33.63
N VAL A 125 0.69 13.23 33.35
CA VAL A 125 0.98 11.97 32.67
C VAL A 125 2.11 11.20 33.36
N ARG A 126 2.05 9.88 33.25
CA ARG A 126 3.13 8.95 33.64
C ARG A 126 3.36 7.92 32.55
N PHE A 127 4.51 7.27 32.58
CA PHE A 127 4.88 6.30 31.57
C PHE A 127 5.32 4.97 32.16
N ASP A 128 5.01 3.88 31.47
CA ASP A 128 5.56 2.55 31.72
C ASP A 128 6.17 1.95 30.45
N TYR A 129 7.20 1.12 30.64
CA TYR A 129 7.98 0.54 29.55
C TYR A 129 8.02 -0.98 29.66
N ARG A 130 7.85 -1.63 28.51
CA ARG A 130 7.86 -3.09 28.39
C ARG A 130 8.70 -3.51 27.19
N HIS A 131 9.61 -4.45 27.38
CA HIS A 131 10.35 -5.06 26.27
C HIS A 131 9.50 -6.12 25.55
N ASN A 132 9.53 -6.14 24.22
CA ASN A 132 8.55 -6.86 23.39
C ASN A 132 8.83 -8.37 23.21
N THR A 133 10.08 -8.84 23.41
CA THR A 133 10.48 -10.22 23.06
C THR A 133 10.50 -11.23 24.21
N SER A 134 10.12 -10.85 25.44
CA SER A 134 9.67 -11.75 26.53
C SER A 134 9.36 -10.94 27.79
N GLU A 135 8.52 -11.45 28.71
CA GLU A 135 8.39 -10.92 30.07
C GLU A 135 9.66 -11.13 30.94
N LYS A 136 10.85 -11.24 30.33
CA LYS A 136 12.10 -11.23 31.10
C LYS A 136 12.31 -9.84 31.67
N SER A 137 11.94 -9.78 32.93
CA SER A 137 12.30 -8.77 33.89
C SER A 137 13.56 -7.98 33.65
N MET A 138 13.40 -6.69 33.40
CA MET A 138 14.48 -5.72 33.55
C MET A 138 14.25 -4.97 34.86
N SER A 139 15.25 -4.98 35.76
CA SER A 139 15.26 -4.08 36.91
C SER A 139 15.47 -2.64 36.43
N ALA A 140 15.09 -1.65 37.24
CA ALA A 140 15.36 -0.23 36.94
C ALA A 140 16.84 0.02 36.57
N GLY A 141 17.78 -0.69 37.22
CA GLY A 141 19.21 -0.60 36.90
C GLY A 141 19.62 -1.26 35.57
N GLN A 142 18.91 -2.29 35.10
CA GLN A 142 19.15 -2.89 33.77
C GLN A 142 18.58 -1.99 32.67
N PHE A 143 17.40 -1.42 32.90
CA PHE A 143 16.79 -0.47 31.97
C PHE A 143 17.59 0.81 31.84
N GLY A 144 18.14 1.31 32.95
CA GLY A 144 19.06 2.45 32.95
C GLY A 144 20.32 2.26 32.11
N ARG A 145 20.71 1.03 31.73
CA ARG A 145 21.83 0.77 30.79
C ARG A 145 21.41 0.79 29.33
N VAL A 146 20.13 0.52 29.05
CA VAL A 146 19.54 0.46 27.71
C VAL A 146 19.07 1.85 27.27
N ILE A 147 18.50 2.62 28.21
CA ILE A 147 18.16 4.03 27.98
C ILE A 147 19.42 4.84 27.68
N GLY A 148 19.38 5.64 26.60
CA GLY A 148 20.52 6.44 26.12
C GLY A 148 21.44 5.71 25.12
N THR A 149 21.48 4.38 25.11
CA THR A 149 22.34 3.59 24.21
C THR A 149 21.57 2.92 23.07
N SER A 150 20.34 2.48 23.34
CA SER A 150 19.50 1.73 22.40
C SER A 150 18.01 2.08 22.51
N LEU A 151 17.64 2.98 23.42
CA LEU A 151 16.30 3.54 23.54
C LEU A 151 16.38 5.00 24.01
N ASN A 152 15.89 5.90 23.18
CA ASN A 152 15.68 7.32 23.47
C ASN A 152 14.23 7.67 23.21
N VAL A 153 13.63 8.44 24.11
CA VAL A 153 12.25 8.89 24.04
C VAL A 153 12.16 10.38 24.31
N ASN A 154 11.59 11.13 23.36
CA ASN A 154 11.52 12.58 23.42
C ASN A 154 10.08 13.07 23.18
N PHE A 155 9.72 14.18 23.82
CA PHE A 155 8.41 14.81 23.72
C PHE A 155 8.58 16.29 23.38
N ALA A 156 8.20 16.70 22.16
CA ALA A 156 8.36 18.07 21.69
C ALA A 156 7.00 18.79 21.60
N PRO A 157 6.81 19.97 22.23
CA PRO A 157 5.51 20.64 22.25
C PRO A 157 5.13 21.24 20.90
N ILE A 158 3.85 21.18 20.55
CA ILE A 158 3.29 21.78 19.32
C ILE A 158 2.54 23.07 19.70
N ILE A 159 3.03 24.23 19.26
CA ILE A 159 2.48 25.56 19.59
C ILE A 159 1.78 26.16 18.37
N GLN A 160 0.47 26.45 18.46
CA GLN A 160 -0.28 27.21 17.45
C GLN A 160 -0.21 28.72 17.75
N HIS A 161 0.15 29.56 16.77
CA HIS A 161 0.12 31.01 16.90
C HIS A 161 -1.24 31.56 16.45
N GLU A 162 -2.01 32.12 17.39
CA GLU A 162 -3.18 32.94 17.08
C GLU A 162 -2.75 34.39 16.79
N SER A 163 -3.30 35.01 15.74
CA SER A 163 -3.22 36.47 15.59
C SER A 163 -4.60 37.07 15.31
N ASN A 164 -5.12 37.74 16.34
CA ASN A 164 -6.16 38.75 16.27
C ASN A 164 -5.55 40.06 15.73
N VAL A 165 -6.21 40.80 14.81
CA VAL A 165 -6.27 42.29 14.73
C VAL A 165 -7.22 42.72 13.59
N SER A 166 -7.94 43.84 13.82
CA SER A 166 -8.89 44.50 12.92
C SER A 166 -8.33 45.77 12.22
N ILE A 167 -8.94 46.05 11.06
CA ILE A 167 -8.81 47.06 9.97
C ILE A 167 -8.29 48.50 10.31
N SER A 168 -7.36 49.06 9.49
CA SER A 168 -7.59 50.27 8.63
C SER A 168 -6.34 50.88 7.93
N THR A 169 -6.53 51.18 6.64
CA THR A 169 -6.01 52.23 5.73
C THR A 169 -4.50 52.46 5.45
N GLU A 170 -4.22 52.34 4.14
CA GLU A 170 -3.18 52.96 3.27
C GLU A 170 -1.74 52.43 3.20
N VAL A 171 -1.56 51.58 2.18
CA VAL A 171 -0.50 51.47 1.17
C VAL A 171 0.96 51.58 1.61
N VAL A 172 1.54 50.40 1.83
CA VAL A 172 2.88 50.08 1.35
C VAL A 172 2.72 48.80 0.54
N GLU A 173 3.17 48.83 -0.72
CA GLU A 173 3.25 47.67 -1.60
C GLU A 173 3.87 46.49 -0.85
N TYR A 174 3.02 45.55 -0.47
CA TYR A 174 3.44 44.21 -0.15
C TYR A 174 3.31 43.45 -1.45
N GLU A 175 4.42 42.82 -1.88
CA GLU A 175 4.49 41.92 -3.02
C GLU A 175 3.18 41.14 -3.15
N GLN A 176 2.57 41.21 -4.34
CA GLN A 176 1.44 40.37 -4.71
C GLN A 176 1.69 38.98 -4.12
N PRO A 177 0.85 38.45 -3.21
CA PRO A 177 0.95 37.05 -2.87
C PRO A 177 0.79 36.31 -4.19
N GLU A 178 1.82 35.55 -4.53
CA GLU A 178 2.05 34.91 -5.82
C GLU A 178 0.74 34.40 -6.42
N GLN A 179 0.50 34.76 -7.69
CA GLN A 179 -0.58 34.24 -8.52
C GLN A 179 -0.71 32.73 -8.31
N PHE A 180 -1.93 32.19 -8.46
CA PHE A 180 -2.15 30.73 -8.45
C PHE A 180 -1.15 30.08 -9.42
N GLU A 181 -0.04 29.56 -8.88
CA GLU A 181 0.88 28.74 -9.66
C GLU A 181 0.10 27.47 -9.97
N ASP A 182 -0.04 27.17 -11.27
CA ASP A 182 -0.63 25.91 -11.73
C ASP A 182 -0.10 24.78 -10.87
N VAL A 183 -1.02 24.13 -10.15
CA VAL A 183 -0.60 23.23 -9.08
C VAL A 183 -0.32 21.88 -9.72
N GLU A 184 0.93 21.67 -10.13
CA GLU A 184 1.39 20.42 -10.74
C GLU A 184 2.01 19.48 -9.71
N PHE A 185 1.45 18.27 -9.63
CA PHE A 185 2.02 17.18 -8.86
C PHE A 185 2.50 16.09 -9.82
N SER A 186 3.82 15.92 -9.88
CA SER A 186 4.49 14.78 -10.53
C SER A 186 5.26 13.91 -9.53
N SER A 187 5.08 14.17 -8.22
CA SER A 187 5.66 13.40 -7.11
C SER A 187 4.81 13.54 -5.83
N THR A 188 5.12 12.76 -4.77
CA THR A 188 4.42 12.85 -3.47
C THR A 188 4.91 13.99 -2.57
N THR A 189 5.83 14.82 -3.05
CA THR A 189 6.37 15.96 -2.29
C THR A 189 5.25 16.96 -2.03
N GLY A 190 5.05 17.35 -0.76
CA GLY A 190 3.96 18.28 -0.37
C GLY A 190 2.57 17.65 -0.21
N LEU A 191 2.44 16.34 -0.43
CA LEU A 191 1.18 15.59 -0.31
C LEU A 191 1.28 14.53 0.80
N LYS A 192 0.15 14.18 1.41
CA LYS A 192 0.09 13.17 2.48
C LYS A 192 -0.94 12.11 2.20
N SER A 193 -0.62 10.88 2.61
CA SER A 193 -1.57 9.77 2.62
C SER A 193 -2.65 10.00 3.70
N ALA A 194 -3.68 10.76 3.36
CA ALA A 194 -4.86 11.07 4.16
C ALA A 194 -6.04 11.35 3.22
N GLY A 195 -7.27 11.27 3.71
CA GLY A 195 -8.45 11.76 2.98
C GLY A 195 -8.99 13.02 3.63
N ILE A 196 -9.96 13.64 2.97
CA ILE A 196 -10.72 14.74 3.55
C ILE A 196 -12.15 14.24 3.75
N ASP A 197 -12.78 14.63 4.86
CA ASP A 197 -14.15 14.23 5.15
C ASP A 197 -15.11 15.00 4.24
N SER A 198 -15.95 14.28 3.50
CA SER A 198 -16.84 14.84 2.48
C SER A 198 -17.97 15.72 3.03
N LYS A 199 -18.16 15.76 4.36
CA LYS A 199 -19.20 16.55 5.03
C LYS A 199 -18.65 17.70 5.85
N THR A 200 -17.42 17.60 6.35
CA THR A 200 -16.82 18.62 7.22
C THR A 200 -15.63 19.34 6.59
N GLY A 201 -15.07 18.81 5.50
CA GLY A 201 -13.86 19.36 4.87
C GLY A 201 -12.60 19.23 5.74
N GLN A 202 -12.62 18.45 6.83
CA GLN A 202 -11.46 18.26 7.69
C GLN A 202 -10.64 17.02 7.28
N ILE A 203 -9.33 17.07 7.51
CA ILE A 203 -8.43 15.96 7.15
C ILE A 203 -8.66 14.76 8.09
N VAL A 204 -8.85 13.59 7.49
CA VAL A 204 -9.08 12.31 8.16
C VAL A 204 -7.99 11.31 7.77
N THR A 205 -7.24 10.87 8.77
CA THR A 205 -6.07 9.98 8.62
C THR A 205 -6.42 8.52 8.33
N ASN A 206 -7.69 8.13 8.47
CA ASN A 206 -8.17 6.77 8.21
C ASN A 206 -8.65 6.54 6.77
N LYS A 207 -8.57 7.55 5.91
CA LYS A 207 -8.79 7.41 4.47
C LYS A 207 -7.44 7.46 3.77
N ARG A 208 -7.01 6.35 3.19
CA ARG A 208 -5.69 6.27 2.54
C ARG A 208 -5.77 6.74 1.08
N ARG A 209 -6.14 8.02 0.95
CA ARG A 209 -6.12 8.82 -0.28
C ARG A 209 -4.85 9.68 -0.26
N LEU A 210 -4.53 10.37 -1.34
CA LEU A 210 -3.44 11.34 -1.36
C LEU A 210 -4.03 12.74 -1.37
N SER A 211 -3.89 13.48 -0.28
CA SER A 211 -4.51 14.79 -0.13
C SER A 211 -3.50 15.87 0.17
N THR A 212 -3.89 17.09 -0.15
CA THR A 212 -3.14 18.30 0.21
C THR A 212 -3.38 18.71 1.64
N GLU A 213 -2.30 19.00 2.38
CA GLU A 213 -2.40 19.54 3.75
C GLU A 213 -2.55 21.07 3.78
N LYS A 214 -2.18 21.79 2.71
CA LYS A 214 -2.34 23.24 2.60
C LYS A 214 -3.60 23.61 1.81
N TYR A 215 -4.18 24.75 2.13
CA TYR A 215 -5.23 25.37 1.31
C TYR A 215 -4.57 26.12 0.15
N PHE A 216 -5.13 26.01 -1.05
CA PHE A 216 -4.67 26.77 -2.21
C PHE A 216 -5.66 27.91 -2.46
N PRO A 217 -5.21 29.17 -2.43
CA PRO A 217 -6.08 30.28 -2.77
C PRO A 217 -6.51 30.17 -4.24
N ILE A 218 -7.77 30.46 -4.54
CA ILE A 218 -8.27 30.52 -5.92
C ILE A 218 -8.76 31.94 -6.22
N TYR A 219 -8.53 32.38 -7.45
CA TYR A 219 -8.86 33.74 -7.90
C TYR A 219 -9.88 33.76 -9.04
N ASP A 220 -10.11 32.62 -9.70
CA ASP A 220 -11.07 32.44 -10.79
C ASP A 220 -12.20 31.49 -10.40
N GLN A 221 -13.34 31.57 -11.10
CA GLN A 221 -14.53 30.79 -10.80
C GLN A 221 -14.54 29.40 -11.45
N THR A 222 -13.66 29.10 -12.40
CA THR A 222 -13.63 27.79 -13.09
C THR A 222 -12.25 27.14 -13.00
N LEU A 223 -12.22 25.86 -12.61
CA LEU A 223 -11.00 25.05 -12.45
C LEU A 223 -11.03 23.86 -13.40
N THR A 224 -9.95 23.61 -14.14
CA THR A 224 -9.81 22.43 -15.01
C THR A 224 -8.95 21.37 -14.33
N VAL A 225 -9.49 20.15 -14.20
CA VAL A 225 -8.79 19.00 -13.63
C VAL A 225 -8.17 18.15 -14.73
N SER A 226 -6.86 17.95 -14.68
CA SER A 226 -6.15 17.01 -15.56
C SER A 226 -5.42 15.92 -14.76
N ILE A 227 -5.66 14.66 -15.09
CA ILE A 227 -5.07 13.47 -14.46
C ILE A 227 -4.51 12.57 -15.56
N SER A 228 -3.19 12.35 -15.60
CA SER A 228 -2.54 11.63 -16.70
C SER A 228 -2.80 10.12 -16.77
N ALA A 229 -3.62 9.58 -15.86
CA ALA A 229 -3.94 8.16 -15.81
C ALA A 229 -5.39 7.89 -15.38
N ASP A 230 -6.01 6.93 -16.08
CA ASP A 230 -7.38 6.47 -15.82
C ASP A 230 -7.52 5.75 -14.45
N GLY A 231 -8.74 5.74 -13.92
CA GLY A 231 -9.06 5.03 -12.67
C GLY A 231 -8.74 5.80 -11.39
N TYR A 232 -8.39 7.08 -11.52
CA TYR A 232 -8.25 8.03 -10.44
C TYR A 232 -9.37 9.08 -10.55
N LYS A 233 -9.87 9.50 -9.38
CA LYS A 233 -10.74 10.66 -9.25
C LYS A 233 -10.10 11.58 -8.25
N VAL A 234 -10.37 12.87 -8.41
CA VAL A 234 -9.99 13.87 -7.44
C VAL A 234 -11.27 14.42 -6.82
N GLU A 235 -11.31 14.47 -5.49
CA GLU A 235 -12.31 15.26 -4.80
C GLU A 235 -11.73 16.65 -4.57
N VAL A 236 -12.41 17.67 -5.08
CA VAL A 236 -12.07 19.07 -4.88
C VAL A 236 -12.99 19.63 -3.80
N TYR A 237 -12.40 20.18 -2.75
CA TYR A 237 -13.07 20.71 -1.57
C TYR A 237 -12.96 22.22 -1.56
N GLU A 238 -14.09 22.91 -1.49
CA GLU A 238 -14.19 24.37 -1.55
C GLU A 238 -14.39 24.97 -0.14
N TYR A 239 -13.66 26.04 0.17
CA TYR A 239 -13.71 26.74 1.45
C TYR A 239 -13.81 28.26 1.26
N ASP A 240 -14.48 28.94 2.18
CA ASP A 240 -14.62 30.41 2.15
C ASP A 240 -13.42 31.15 2.75
N GLU A 241 -13.50 32.48 2.84
CA GLU A 241 -12.46 33.37 3.39
C GLU A 241 -12.07 33.09 4.85
N ASN A 242 -12.89 32.33 5.60
CA ASN A 242 -12.62 31.92 6.98
C ASN A 242 -12.23 30.43 7.07
N GLU A 243 -11.87 29.81 5.94
CA GLU A 243 -11.58 28.39 5.79
C GLU A 243 -12.77 27.48 6.18
N ALA A 244 -14.00 27.99 6.15
CA ALA A 244 -15.18 27.19 6.41
C ALA A 244 -15.55 26.35 5.17
N PHE A 245 -15.78 25.05 5.37
CA PHE A 245 -16.11 24.11 4.29
C PHE A 245 -17.47 24.45 3.65
N ILE A 246 -17.47 24.55 2.31
CA ILE A 246 -18.66 24.88 1.51
C ILE A 246 -19.25 23.61 0.89
N LYS A 247 -18.50 22.98 -0.02
CA LYS A 247 -18.94 21.78 -0.77
C LYS A 247 -17.74 20.97 -1.26
N MET A 248 -18.01 19.74 -1.67
CA MET A 248 -17.05 18.85 -2.32
C MET A 248 -17.59 18.41 -3.68
N THR A 249 -16.73 18.46 -4.69
CA THR A 249 -17.01 18.02 -6.07
C THR A 249 -16.07 16.88 -6.43
N VAL A 250 -16.62 15.77 -6.94
CA VAL A 250 -15.82 14.67 -7.47
C VAL A 250 -15.59 14.90 -8.95
N ALA A 251 -14.33 14.97 -9.35
CA ALA A 251 -13.91 15.19 -10.74
C ALA A 251 -13.05 14.04 -11.27
N SER A 252 -13.15 13.83 -12.58
CA SER A 252 -12.30 12.94 -13.36
C SER A 252 -11.39 13.76 -14.27
N ASP A 253 -10.48 13.09 -14.98
CA ASP A 253 -9.67 13.77 -16.00
C ASP A 253 -10.53 14.55 -17.00
N GLY A 254 -10.10 15.77 -17.35
CA GLY A 254 -10.80 16.70 -18.24
C GLY A 254 -12.06 17.36 -17.67
N THR A 255 -12.32 17.24 -16.36
CA THR A 255 -13.50 17.87 -15.74
C THR A 255 -13.25 19.34 -15.43
N GLU A 256 -14.10 20.23 -15.95
CA GLU A 256 -14.20 21.63 -15.54
C GLU A 256 -15.14 21.77 -14.33
N ILE A 257 -14.71 22.53 -13.32
CA ILE A 257 -15.44 22.75 -12.07
C ILE A 257 -15.66 24.24 -11.87
N ASP A 258 -16.93 24.66 -11.94
CA ASP A 258 -17.36 26.00 -11.52
C ASP A 258 -17.48 26.05 -9.98
N VAL A 259 -16.52 26.72 -9.35
CA VAL A 259 -16.48 27.00 -7.92
C VAL A 259 -17.43 28.15 -7.57
N THR A 260 -17.87 28.22 -6.32
CA THR A 260 -18.85 29.25 -5.94
C THR A 260 -18.23 30.64 -5.77
N ASP A 261 -19.00 31.71 -5.99
CA ASP A 261 -18.58 33.11 -5.76
C ASP A 261 -18.01 33.39 -4.34
N LYS A 262 -18.28 32.50 -3.39
CA LYS A 262 -17.84 32.56 -1.99
C LYS A 262 -16.59 31.73 -1.71
N THR A 263 -16.18 30.86 -2.63
CA THR A 263 -14.99 30.03 -2.51
C THR A 263 -13.76 30.93 -2.62
N ARG A 264 -12.83 30.79 -1.68
CA ARG A 264 -11.56 31.51 -1.65
C ARG A 264 -10.37 30.56 -1.58
N PHE A 265 -10.60 29.33 -1.11
CA PHE A 265 -9.58 28.30 -1.08
C PHE A 265 -10.11 26.95 -1.54
N VAL A 266 -9.21 26.14 -2.08
CA VAL A 266 -9.47 24.74 -2.40
C VAL A 266 -8.46 23.80 -1.76
N ARG A 267 -8.90 22.57 -1.49
CA ARG A 267 -8.05 21.41 -1.23
C ARG A 267 -8.49 20.28 -2.13
N PHE A 268 -7.61 19.32 -2.34
CA PHE A 268 -8.03 18.14 -3.06
C PHE A 268 -7.55 16.84 -2.42
N SER A 269 -8.30 15.78 -2.71
CA SER A 269 -8.00 14.41 -2.32
C SER A 269 -8.02 13.54 -3.56
N LEU A 270 -6.84 13.16 -4.04
CA LEU A 270 -6.68 12.21 -5.13
C LEU A 270 -6.86 10.81 -4.59
N TYR A 271 -7.74 10.05 -5.21
CA TYR A 271 -8.03 8.70 -4.81
C TYR A 271 -8.35 7.84 -6.00
N ARG A 272 -8.14 6.55 -5.81
CA ARG A 272 -8.47 5.58 -6.82
C ARG A 272 -9.96 5.28 -6.73
N VAL A 273 -10.67 5.31 -7.88
CA VAL A 273 -12.14 5.12 -7.95
C VAL A 273 -12.57 3.75 -7.44
N VAL A 274 -11.63 2.80 -7.39
CA VAL A 274 -11.86 1.43 -6.99
C VAL A 274 -10.91 1.03 -5.86
N ASN A 275 -11.47 0.58 -4.73
CA ASN A 275 -10.83 0.29 -3.43
C ASN A 275 -10.45 1.49 -2.57
N GLU A 276 -11.25 1.83 -1.55
CA GLU A 276 -10.79 2.66 -0.42
C GLU A 276 -9.93 1.84 0.58
N LYS A 277 -9.06 0.97 0.06
CA LYS A 277 -7.94 0.36 0.78
C LYS A 277 -6.64 0.98 0.25
N SER A 278 -6.16 1.97 0.99
CA SER A 278 -4.90 1.79 1.69
C SER A 278 -3.53 2.05 1.04
N LEU A 279 -3.37 2.95 0.06
CA LEU A 279 -2.03 3.26 -0.48
C LEU A 279 -1.13 4.01 0.53
N SER A 280 0.02 3.43 0.88
CA SER A 280 1.09 4.08 1.66
C SER A 280 1.78 5.19 0.86
N ALA A 281 2.45 6.13 1.54
CA ALA A 281 3.20 7.20 0.89
C ALA A 281 4.24 6.68 -0.13
N GLY A 282 4.89 5.54 0.16
CA GLY A 282 5.82 4.91 -0.77
C GLY A 282 5.16 4.29 -2.00
N GLN A 283 3.91 3.82 -1.87
CA GLN A 283 3.13 3.33 -3.02
C GLN A 283 2.67 4.50 -3.89
N TRP A 284 2.26 5.62 -3.28
CA TRP A 284 2.02 6.85 -4.03
C TRP A 284 3.29 7.35 -4.73
N GLY A 285 4.44 7.30 -4.06
CA GLY A 285 5.72 7.70 -4.67
C GLY A 285 6.11 6.87 -5.89
N ARG A 286 5.79 5.57 -5.89
CA ARG A 286 5.97 4.68 -7.05
C ARG A 286 4.99 5.01 -8.18
N ILE A 287 3.71 5.24 -7.86
CA ILE A 287 2.67 5.60 -8.84
C ILE A 287 3.02 6.90 -9.57
N PHE A 288 3.50 7.93 -8.87
CA PHE A 288 3.99 9.16 -9.50
C PHE A 288 5.30 8.93 -10.29
N GLY A 289 6.21 8.10 -9.77
CA GLY A 289 7.43 7.69 -10.48
C GLY A 289 7.20 6.83 -11.74
N GLU A 290 6.00 6.26 -11.89
CA GLU A 290 5.52 5.47 -13.03
C GLU A 290 4.79 6.33 -14.09
N GLY A 291 4.65 7.64 -13.87
CA GLY A 291 4.12 8.59 -14.86
C GLY A 291 2.76 9.20 -14.54
N LEU A 292 2.19 8.95 -13.36
CA LEU A 292 1.00 9.68 -12.89
C LEU A 292 1.35 11.14 -12.63
N SER A 293 0.56 12.06 -13.19
CA SER A 293 0.58 13.49 -12.90
C SER A 293 -0.84 14.00 -12.70
N LEU A 294 -0.97 14.99 -11.83
CA LEU A 294 -2.19 15.74 -11.57
C LEU A 294 -1.88 17.22 -11.75
N SER A 295 -2.64 17.92 -12.58
CA SER A 295 -2.60 19.37 -12.67
C SER A 295 -4.00 19.97 -12.50
N LEU A 296 -4.03 21.12 -11.85
CA LEU A 296 -5.19 21.98 -11.70
C LEU A 296 -4.80 23.34 -12.27
N THR A 297 -5.41 23.68 -13.39
CA THR A 297 -5.17 24.96 -14.06
C THR A 297 -6.45 25.78 -13.95
N SER A 298 -6.31 27.06 -13.63
CA SER A 298 -7.36 28.04 -13.89
C SER A 298 -6.99 28.71 -15.20
N ASP A 299 -7.73 28.45 -16.26
CA ASP A 299 -7.56 29.20 -17.49
C ASP A 299 -7.86 30.66 -17.17
N THR A 300 -6.83 31.48 -17.12
CA THR A 300 -7.03 32.89 -17.42
C THR A 300 -7.43 32.93 -18.88
N GLU A 301 -8.66 33.37 -19.16
CA GLU A 301 -9.00 33.83 -20.50
C GLU A 301 -7.99 34.90 -20.90
N ALA A 302 -6.93 34.48 -21.59
CA ALA A 302 -6.33 35.28 -22.61
C ALA A 302 -7.36 35.28 -23.74
N GLU A 303 -8.10 36.38 -23.85
CA GLU A 303 -8.68 36.79 -25.12
C GLU A 303 -7.59 36.65 -26.20
N GLU A 304 -7.67 35.66 -27.07
CA GLU A 304 -6.96 35.73 -28.34
C GLU A 304 -7.69 34.91 -29.44
N ASN A 305 -8.54 35.65 -30.16
CA ASN A 305 -8.83 35.59 -31.59
C ASN A 305 -9.11 34.23 -32.24
N GLU A 306 -10.38 34.05 -32.61
CA GLU A 306 -10.88 33.15 -33.65
C GLU A 306 -9.94 33.09 -34.88
N VAL A 307 -9.40 31.90 -35.15
CA VAL A 307 -9.02 31.51 -36.51
C VAL A 307 -9.81 30.26 -36.87
N TYR A 308 -10.79 30.48 -37.76
CA TYR A 308 -11.69 29.47 -38.29
C TYR A 308 -10.95 28.51 -39.24
N GLU A 309 -10.89 27.22 -38.90
CA GLU A 309 -10.71 26.15 -39.88
C GLU A 309 -12.02 25.35 -40.07
N PRO A 310 -12.41 25.03 -41.32
CA PRO A 310 -13.75 24.53 -41.63
C PRO A 310 -13.95 23.09 -41.11
N ALA A 311 -15.14 22.86 -40.54
CA ALA A 311 -15.54 21.60 -39.94
C ALA A 311 -15.40 20.39 -40.90
N PRO A 312 -14.88 19.24 -40.42
CA PRO A 312 -14.93 17.99 -41.18
C PRO A 312 -16.38 17.51 -41.31
N ALA A 313 -16.71 16.99 -42.49
CA ALA A 313 -18.06 16.54 -42.83
C ALA A 313 -18.63 15.54 -41.79
N PRO A 314 -19.94 15.64 -41.46
CA PRO A 314 -20.56 14.77 -40.46
C PRO A 314 -20.45 13.31 -40.88
N LYS A 315 -19.97 12.46 -39.94
CA LYS A 315 -19.98 11.00 -40.10
C LYS A 315 -21.42 10.51 -40.32
N PRO A 316 -21.63 9.49 -41.18
CA PRO A 316 -22.96 8.89 -41.36
C PRO A 316 -23.50 8.40 -40.02
N ALA A 317 -24.80 8.60 -39.80
CA ALA A 317 -25.50 8.10 -38.63
C ALA A 317 -25.26 6.59 -38.46
N PRO A 318 -24.98 6.10 -37.24
CA PRO A 318 -24.83 4.67 -37.00
C PRO A 318 -26.13 3.94 -37.37
N GLU A 319 -25.99 2.83 -38.08
CA GLU A 319 -27.13 1.96 -38.42
C GLU A 319 -27.86 1.51 -37.14
N PRO A 320 -29.20 1.42 -37.15
CA PRO A 320 -29.97 0.98 -35.99
C PRO A 320 -29.53 -0.43 -35.59
N GLN A 321 -29.07 -0.58 -34.34
CA GLN A 321 -28.71 -1.89 -33.79
C GLN A 321 -29.94 -2.80 -33.75
N PRO A 322 -29.79 -4.11 -34.03
CA PRO A 322 -30.88 -5.06 -33.88
C PRO A 322 -31.38 -5.07 -32.43
N ALA A 323 -32.69 -5.26 -32.26
CA ALA A 323 -33.30 -5.38 -30.93
C ALA A 323 -32.62 -6.52 -30.13
N SER A 324 -32.32 -6.26 -28.85
CA SER A 324 -31.72 -7.24 -27.94
C SER A 324 -32.59 -8.50 -27.84
N THR A 325 -31.96 -9.68 -27.84
CA THR A 325 -32.69 -10.93 -27.59
C THR A 325 -32.87 -11.16 -26.08
N PRO A 326 -33.85 -11.96 -25.63
CA PRO A 326 -33.97 -12.33 -24.22
C PRO A 326 -32.69 -12.95 -23.64
N HIS A 327 -31.90 -13.64 -24.49
CA HIS A 327 -30.60 -14.18 -24.13
C HIS A 327 -29.60 -13.07 -23.80
N ASP A 328 -29.47 -12.08 -24.68
CA ASP A 328 -28.57 -10.94 -24.50
C ASP A 328 -28.99 -10.11 -23.28
N GLU A 329 -30.28 -9.96 -23.05
CA GLU A 329 -30.82 -9.23 -21.89
C GLU A 329 -30.47 -9.94 -20.57
N LEU A 330 -30.66 -11.26 -20.48
CA LEU A 330 -30.28 -12.02 -19.28
C LEU A 330 -28.76 -12.09 -19.11
N TYR A 331 -28.00 -12.26 -20.19
CA TYR A 331 -26.53 -12.22 -20.16
C TYR A 331 -26.04 -10.89 -19.60
N ASN A 332 -26.58 -9.77 -20.10
CA ASN A 332 -26.22 -8.43 -19.65
C ASN A 332 -26.68 -8.15 -18.22
N GLU A 333 -27.85 -8.64 -17.80
CA GLU A 333 -28.31 -8.55 -16.42
C GLU A 333 -27.37 -9.30 -15.47
N MET A 334 -26.99 -10.54 -15.78
CA MET A 334 -26.01 -11.31 -15.00
C MET A 334 -24.64 -10.62 -14.97
N LYS A 335 -24.17 -10.10 -16.12
CA LYS A 335 -22.91 -9.35 -16.20
C LYS A 335 -22.94 -8.10 -15.33
N GLN A 336 -24.07 -7.38 -15.32
CA GLN A 336 -24.25 -6.21 -14.46
C GLN A 336 -24.24 -6.60 -12.98
N MET A 337 -24.93 -7.69 -12.59
CA MET A 337 -24.91 -8.19 -11.21
C MET A 337 -23.48 -8.51 -10.75
N LEU A 338 -22.66 -9.12 -11.61
CA LEU A 338 -21.26 -9.41 -11.31
C LEU A 338 -20.42 -8.13 -11.21
N ALA A 339 -20.65 -7.15 -12.09
CA ALA A 339 -19.95 -5.86 -12.08
C ALA A 339 -20.28 -5.01 -10.85
N THR A 340 -21.50 -5.10 -10.32
CA THR A 340 -21.95 -4.35 -9.13
C THR A 340 -21.85 -5.13 -7.83
N GLY A 341 -21.62 -6.44 -7.88
CA GLY A 341 -21.66 -7.31 -6.71
C GLY A 341 -23.08 -7.52 -6.18
N ASP A 342 -24.08 -7.42 -7.05
CA ASP A 342 -25.49 -7.58 -6.69
C ASP A 342 -25.79 -9.05 -6.33
N THR A 343 -26.08 -9.26 -5.04
CA THR A 343 -26.47 -10.56 -4.47
C THR A 343 -27.97 -10.65 -4.22
N SER A 344 -28.73 -9.62 -4.63
CA SER A 344 -30.17 -9.59 -4.51
C SER A 344 -30.82 -10.61 -5.45
N ARG A 345 -32.10 -10.89 -5.19
CA ARG A 345 -32.87 -11.83 -6.02
C ARG A 345 -33.50 -11.08 -7.16
N HIS A 346 -33.17 -11.47 -8.38
CA HIS A 346 -33.70 -10.91 -9.61
C HIS A 346 -34.86 -11.75 -10.13
N ASP A 347 -35.92 -11.10 -10.62
CA ASP A 347 -37.01 -11.75 -11.35
C ASP A 347 -36.61 -11.89 -12.83
N ILE A 348 -36.42 -13.13 -13.24
CA ILE A 348 -36.02 -13.50 -14.60
C ILE A 348 -37.15 -14.20 -15.36
N SER A 349 -38.36 -14.27 -14.80
CA SER A 349 -39.52 -14.90 -15.42
C SER A 349 -39.90 -14.27 -16.76
N LYS A 350 -39.62 -12.97 -16.92
CA LYS A 350 -39.81 -12.20 -18.16
C LYS A 350 -39.04 -12.74 -19.36
N TYR A 351 -37.93 -13.47 -19.13
CA TYR A 351 -37.11 -14.05 -20.19
C TYR A 351 -37.59 -15.43 -20.64
N GLY A 352 -38.41 -16.11 -19.82
CA GLY A 352 -39.02 -17.40 -20.19
C GLY A 352 -38.07 -18.60 -20.26
N PHE A 353 -36.84 -18.48 -19.75
CA PHE A 353 -35.83 -19.54 -19.82
C PHE A 353 -36.03 -20.65 -18.79
N ASP A 354 -35.67 -21.87 -19.17
CA ASP A 354 -35.51 -22.98 -18.24
C ASP A 354 -34.13 -22.97 -17.56
N ILE A 355 -33.94 -23.86 -16.58
CA ILE A 355 -32.71 -23.91 -15.79
C ILE A 355 -31.46 -24.28 -16.61
N TYR A 356 -31.60 -25.01 -17.70
CA TYR A 356 -30.48 -25.39 -18.57
C TYR A 356 -30.05 -24.21 -19.43
N GLU A 357 -30.99 -23.43 -19.94
CA GLU A 357 -30.72 -22.21 -20.72
C GLU A 357 -30.06 -21.15 -19.83
N VAL A 358 -30.59 -20.90 -18.63
CA VAL A 358 -29.96 -19.97 -17.68
C VAL A 358 -28.55 -20.44 -17.29
N ARG A 359 -28.33 -21.75 -17.11
CA ARG A 359 -26.99 -22.30 -16.84
C ARG A 359 -26.05 -22.16 -18.03
N ALA A 360 -26.54 -22.36 -19.26
CA ALA A 360 -25.74 -22.17 -20.46
C ALA A 360 -25.27 -20.71 -20.60
N ILE A 361 -26.14 -19.74 -20.32
CA ILE A 361 -25.79 -18.31 -20.29
C ILE A 361 -24.75 -18.03 -19.19
N ALA A 362 -24.93 -18.62 -18.01
CA ALA A 362 -23.94 -18.50 -16.93
C ALA A 362 -22.59 -19.16 -17.28
N ASP A 363 -22.59 -20.25 -18.05
CA ASP A 363 -21.39 -20.93 -18.52
C ASP A 363 -20.72 -20.16 -19.66
N GLU A 364 -21.47 -19.48 -20.52
CA GLU A 364 -20.94 -18.54 -21.52
C GLU A 364 -20.24 -17.37 -20.83
N LEU A 365 -20.86 -16.78 -19.79
CA LEU A 365 -20.23 -15.78 -18.95
C LEU A 365 -18.90 -16.33 -18.37
N LYS A 366 -18.88 -17.54 -17.82
CA LYS A 366 -17.64 -18.17 -17.30
C LYS A 366 -16.53 -18.31 -18.32
N GLN A 367 -16.83 -18.51 -19.60
CA GLN A 367 -15.83 -18.73 -20.64
C GLN A 367 -15.34 -17.43 -21.30
N GLY A 368 -16.19 -16.41 -21.33
CA GLY A 368 -15.86 -15.07 -21.83
C GLY A 368 -15.27 -14.15 -20.78
N GLU A 369 -15.69 -12.88 -20.80
CA GLU A 369 -15.25 -11.84 -19.85
C GLU A 369 -15.65 -12.15 -18.39
N GLY A 370 -16.69 -12.97 -18.19
CA GLY A 370 -17.16 -13.42 -16.89
C GLY A 370 -16.20 -14.40 -16.19
N TYR A 371 -15.25 -15.04 -16.91
CA TYR A 371 -14.24 -15.95 -16.33
C TYR A 371 -13.57 -15.37 -15.09
N TYR A 372 -13.18 -14.10 -15.18
CA TYR A 372 -12.51 -13.38 -14.11
C TYR A 372 -13.42 -13.15 -12.90
N TYR A 373 -14.71 -12.95 -13.11
CA TYR A 373 -15.68 -12.86 -12.02
C TYR A 373 -15.85 -14.20 -11.30
N PHE A 374 -15.86 -15.32 -12.04
CA PHE A 374 -15.90 -16.65 -11.43
C PHE A 374 -14.59 -17.03 -10.74
N ALA A 375 -13.45 -16.61 -11.28
CA ALA A 375 -12.13 -16.84 -10.69
C ALA A 375 -11.89 -16.08 -9.37
N ASN A 376 -12.77 -15.14 -8.99
CA ASN A 376 -12.70 -14.36 -7.74
C ASN A 376 -13.45 -14.95 -6.55
N SER A 377 -14.17 -16.05 -6.72
CA SER A 377 -14.82 -16.73 -5.60
C SER A 377 -14.49 -18.21 -5.65
N ASN A 378 -14.37 -18.84 -4.48
CA ASN A 378 -14.17 -20.29 -4.43
C ASN A 378 -15.48 -21.07 -4.68
N THR A 379 -16.63 -20.39 -4.62
CA THR A 379 -17.95 -21.00 -4.46
C THR A 379 -19.08 -20.13 -5.04
N MET A 380 -18.87 -19.38 -6.13
CA MET A 380 -19.99 -18.66 -6.74
C MET A 380 -20.95 -19.64 -7.38
N PHE A 381 -22.16 -19.65 -6.84
CA PHE A 381 -23.26 -20.46 -7.33
C PHE A 381 -24.36 -19.54 -7.82
N LEU A 382 -24.92 -19.93 -8.96
CA LEU A 382 -26.24 -19.47 -9.35
C LEU A 382 -27.24 -20.31 -8.54
N SER A 383 -27.92 -19.67 -7.59
CA SER A 383 -28.79 -20.37 -6.64
C SER A 383 -30.08 -19.59 -6.38
N ASP A 384 -31.10 -20.34 -5.98
CA ASP A 384 -32.50 -19.93 -5.76
C ASP A 384 -33.37 -19.74 -7.02
N PHE A 385 -33.55 -20.85 -7.75
CA PHE A 385 -34.57 -20.95 -8.79
C PHE A 385 -35.92 -21.34 -8.18
N SER A 386 -36.91 -20.48 -8.32
CA SER A 386 -38.30 -20.93 -8.27
C SER A 386 -38.71 -21.39 -9.66
N LEU A 387 -39.19 -22.64 -9.74
CA LEU A 387 -39.67 -23.25 -10.99
C LEU A 387 -41.20 -23.28 -10.97
N LYS A 388 -41.80 -22.73 -12.02
CA LYS A 388 -43.23 -22.96 -12.31
C LYS A 388 -43.34 -23.25 -13.79
N ASN A 389 -43.86 -24.43 -14.13
CA ASN A 389 -43.93 -24.94 -15.50
C ASN A 389 -42.57 -24.96 -16.24
N ASN A 390 -41.50 -25.41 -15.57
CA ASN A 390 -40.11 -25.47 -16.07
C ASN A 390 -39.43 -24.13 -16.37
N ILE A 391 -40.09 -23.00 -16.16
CA ILE A 391 -39.47 -21.67 -16.30
C ILE A 391 -38.80 -21.27 -14.98
N CYS A 392 -37.60 -20.72 -15.07
CA CYS A 392 -36.91 -20.07 -13.96
C CYS A 392 -37.52 -18.69 -13.70
N TYR A 393 -38.07 -18.50 -12.50
CA TYR A 393 -38.67 -17.22 -12.11
C TYR A 393 -37.68 -16.28 -11.46
N THR A 394 -36.72 -16.81 -10.73
CA THR A 394 -35.75 -16.01 -9.98
C THR A 394 -34.35 -16.57 -10.07
N MET A 395 -33.38 -15.69 -9.88
CA MET A 395 -31.99 -16.06 -9.65
C MET A 395 -31.30 -15.10 -8.67
N ARG A 396 -30.21 -15.56 -8.06
CA ARG A 396 -29.20 -14.71 -7.43
C ARG A 396 -27.82 -15.34 -7.55
N PHE A 397 -26.79 -14.51 -7.44
CA PHE A 397 -25.43 -14.98 -7.22
C PHE A 397 -25.16 -15.09 -5.72
N GLU A 398 -24.62 -16.23 -5.30
CA GLU A 398 -24.10 -16.44 -3.94
C GLU A 398 -22.57 -16.47 -3.95
N GLY A 399 -21.94 -16.25 -2.80
CA GLY A 399 -20.47 -16.36 -2.65
C GLY A 399 -19.67 -15.13 -3.09
N MET A 400 -20.33 -14.02 -3.43
CA MET A 400 -19.70 -12.70 -3.54
C MET A 400 -19.64 -12.05 -2.16
N ASP A 401 -18.43 -11.91 -1.60
CA ASP A 401 -18.23 -11.13 -0.38
C ASP A 401 -18.28 -9.62 -0.66
N SER A 402 -18.27 -8.81 0.41
CA SER A 402 -18.35 -7.35 0.29
C SER A 402 -17.17 -6.70 -0.44
N ASP A 403 -16.06 -7.43 -0.66
CA ASP A 403 -14.87 -6.94 -1.37
C ASP A 403 -14.77 -7.54 -2.78
N PHE A 404 -15.77 -8.29 -3.26
CA PHE A 404 -15.72 -9.02 -4.53
C PHE A 404 -15.42 -8.12 -5.74
N VAL A 405 -16.21 -7.07 -5.96
CA VAL A 405 -16.05 -6.14 -7.10
C VAL A 405 -14.70 -5.42 -7.04
N ASN A 406 -14.33 -5.01 -5.83
CA ASN A 406 -13.10 -4.31 -5.53
C ASN A 406 -11.88 -5.20 -5.82
N ARG A 407 -11.90 -6.45 -5.35
CA ARG A 407 -10.90 -7.49 -5.63
C ARG A 407 -10.81 -7.82 -7.11
N TYR A 408 -11.94 -7.92 -7.79
CA TYR A 408 -11.98 -8.11 -9.25
C TYR A 408 -11.21 -7.01 -9.98
N ASN A 409 -11.49 -5.75 -9.65
CA ASN A 409 -10.83 -4.62 -10.30
C ASN A 409 -9.33 -4.54 -9.97
N ARG A 410 -8.92 -4.94 -8.76
CA ARG A 410 -7.48 -5.11 -8.43
C ARG A 410 -6.85 -6.19 -9.31
N MET A 411 -7.49 -7.36 -9.40
CA MET A 411 -7.03 -8.45 -10.24
C MET A 411 -6.92 -8.05 -11.71
N MET A 412 -7.93 -7.37 -12.28
CA MET A 412 -7.87 -6.90 -13.68
C MET A 412 -6.71 -5.92 -13.89
N LYS A 413 -6.48 -5.00 -12.95
CA LYS A 413 -5.31 -4.11 -13.02
C LYS A 413 -4.00 -4.90 -13.04
N THR A 414 -3.86 -5.88 -12.15
CA THR A 414 -2.68 -6.76 -12.10
C THR A 414 -2.50 -7.55 -13.39
N LEU A 415 -3.60 -8.03 -13.98
CA LEU A 415 -3.58 -8.71 -15.27
C LEU A 415 -3.14 -7.78 -16.42
N ASP A 416 -3.63 -6.54 -16.44
CA ASP A 416 -3.20 -5.52 -17.41
C ASP A 416 -1.75 -5.10 -17.21
N GLU A 417 -1.28 -5.02 -15.97
CA GLU A 417 0.12 -4.78 -15.64
C GLU A 417 1.00 -5.90 -16.17
N ILE A 418 0.71 -7.17 -15.85
CA ILE A 418 1.42 -8.32 -16.42
C ILE A 418 1.40 -8.29 -17.95
N LYS A 419 0.26 -7.98 -18.56
CA LYS A 419 0.13 -7.88 -20.01
C LYS A 419 1.00 -6.75 -20.58
N SER A 420 1.09 -5.61 -19.91
CA SER A 420 1.93 -4.47 -20.31
C SER A 420 3.43 -4.78 -20.27
N MET A 421 3.84 -5.71 -19.40
CA MET A 421 5.21 -6.22 -19.33
C MET A 421 5.53 -7.21 -20.45
N THR A 422 4.53 -7.67 -21.21
CA THR A 422 4.76 -8.52 -22.38
C THR A 422 5.13 -7.71 -23.62
N THR A 423 5.94 -8.30 -24.50
CA THR A 423 6.25 -7.71 -25.81
C THR A 423 5.85 -8.68 -26.92
N SER A 424 5.68 -8.17 -28.15
CA SER A 424 5.39 -9.02 -29.31
C SER A 424 6.49 -10.03 -29.65
N GLN A 425 7.69 -9.86 -29.07
CA GLN A 425 8.84 -10.75 -29.28
C GLN A 425 8.92 -11.86 -28.24
N MET A 426 8.15 -11.78 -27.14
CA MET A 426 8.15 -12.81 -26.11
C MET A 426 7.50 -14.09 -26.60
N THR A 427 8.20 -15.20 -26.40
CA THR A 427 7.67 -16.55 -26.58
C THR A 427 6.72 -16.92 -25.44
N ASP A 428 5.96 -18.01 -25.60
CA ASP A 428 5.15 -18.54 -24.49
C ASP A 428 6.02 -18.91 -23.27
N LEU A 429 7.27 -19.33 -23.50
CA LEU A 429 8.24 -19.58 -22.43
C LEU A 429 8.59 -18.30 -21.67
N ASP A 430 8.87 -17.20 -22.38
CA ASP A 430 9.14 -15.90 -21.74
C ASP A 430 7.95 -15.43 -20.90
N LYS A 431 6.74 -15.52 -21.45
CA LYS A 431 5.50 -15.17 -20.75
C LYS A 431 5.31 -16.00 -19.48
N VAL A 432 5.64 -17.29 -19.53
CA VAL A 432 5.57 -18.20 -18.38
C VAL A 432 6.56 -17.84 -17.28
N ILE A 433 7.80 -17.49 -17.63
CA ILE A 433 8.79 -16.98 -16.66
C ILE A 433 8.28 -15.67 -16.05
N LEU A 434 7.87 -14.71 -16.88
CA LEU A 434 7.37 -13.40 -16.45
C LEU A 434 6.25 -13.52 -15.41
N VAL A 435 5.23 -14.33 -15.69
CA VAL A 435 4.08 -14.47 -14.78
C VAL A 435 4.47 -15.20 -13.49
N HIS A 436 5.39 -16.18 -13.54
CA HIS A 436 5.87 -16.86 -12.34
C HIS A 436 6.63 -15.88 -11.44
N GLU A 437 7.58 -15.15 -12.02
CA GLU A 437 8.37 -14.12 -11.33
C GLU A 437 7.46 -13.06 -10.70
N TYR A 438 6.43 -12.61 -11.43
CA TYR A 438 5.46 -11.65 -10.92
C TYR A 438 4.71 -12.20 -9.71
N ILE A 439 4.08 -13.38 -9.83
CA ILE A 439 3.26 -13.95 -8.75
C ILE A 439 4.09 -14.23 -7.50
N VAL A 440 5.26 -14.86 -7.64
CA VAL A 440 6.11 -15.24 -6.50
C VAL A 440 6.67 -14.02 -5.75
N THR A 441 6.86 -12.88 -6.43
CA THR A 441 7.41 -11.68 -5.78
C THR A 441 6.36 -10.69 -5.27
N HIS A 442 5.11 -10.82 -5.71
CA HIS A 442 4.03 -9.88 -5.37
C HIS A 442 3.00 -10.48 -4.41
N THR A 443 3.14 -11.76 -4.05
CA THR A 443 2.18 -12.45 -3.18
C THR A 443 2.84 -13.26 -2.09
N TYR A 444 2.09 -13.59 -1.05
CA TYR A 444 2.55 -14.46 0.02
C TYR A 444 1.47 -15.45 0.44
N TYR A 445 1.90 -16.59 0.99
CA TYR A 445 0.99 -17.63 1.45
C TYR A 445 0.24 -17.25 2.74
N GLU A 446 -1.09 -17.24 2.70
CA GLU A 446 -1.93 -16.90 3.86
C GLU A 446 -3.28 -17.66 3.86
N LYS A 447 -3.77 -18.00 5.07
CA LYS A 447 -5.01 -18.78 5.29
C LYS A 447 -6.17 -18.02 5.92
N THR A 448 -6.19 -16.69 5.87
CA THR A 448 -7.14 -15.86 6.64
C THR A 448 -8.25 -15.23 5.78
N SER A 449 -8.02 -15.06 4.48
CA SER A 449 -8.96 -14.40 3.55
C SER A 449 -10.02 -15.35 2.97
N THR A 450 -11.26 -14.89 2.86
CA THR A 450 -12.37 -15.61 2.19
C THR A 450 -12.06 -15.92 0.72
N ALA A 451 -11.20 -15.13 0.10
CA ALA A 451 -10.74 -15.28 -1.29
C ALA A 451 -9.43 -16.06 -1.43
N MET A 452 -8.87 -16.60 -0.34
CA MET A 452 -7.55 -17.26 -0.35
C MET A 452 -7.42 -18.39 -1.38
N GLY A 453 -8.52 -19.02 -1.78
CA GLY A 453 -8.53 -20.12 -2.76
C GLY A 453 -8.80 -19.70 -4.19
N CYS A 454 -9.01 -18.41 -4.48
CA CYS A 454 -9.39 -17.92 -5.80
C CYS A 454 -8.25 -17.11 -6.45
N ALA A 455 -8.31 -16.86 -7.75
CA ALA A 455 -7.30 -16.07 -8.46
C ALA A 455 -7.22 -14.64 -7.90
N GLY A 456 -8.37 -14.08 -7.52
CA GLY A 456 -8.48 -12.75 -6.92
C GLY A 456 -7.78 -12.60 -5.58
N GLY A 457 -7.64 -13.66 -4.78
CA GLY A 457 -6.86 -13.59 -3.54
C GLY A 457 -5.39 -13.26 -3.83
N ILE A 458 -4.82 -13.88 -4.86
CA ILE A 458 -3.42 -13.66 -5.27
C ILE A 458 -3.30 -12.36 -6.08
N LEU A 459 -4.00 -12.25 -7.21
CA LEU A 459 -3.85 -11.12 -8.13
C LEU A 459 -4.49 -9.83 -7.61
N GLY A 460 -5.48 -9.93 -6.73
CA GLY A 460 -6.22 -8.79 -6.19
C GLY A 460 -5.85 -8.43 -4.75
N ASP A 461 -5.67 -9.42 -3.87
CA ASP A 461 -5.39 -9.19 -2.44
C ASP A 461 -3.90 -9.37 -2.09
N GLY A 462 -3.11 -9.98 -2.96
CA GLY A 462 -1.69 -10.27 -2.75
C GLY A 462 -1.41 -11.48 -1.85
N HIS A 463 -2.41 -12.32 -1.54
CA HIS A 463 -2.20 -13.46 -0.65
C HIS A 463 -3.23 -14.58 -0.79
N GLY A 464 -2.82 -15.82 -0.49
CA GLY A 464 -3.74 -16.96 -0.55
C GLY A 464 -3.11 -18.34 -0.33
N LEU A 465 -3.86 -19.38 -0.69
CA LEU A 465 -3.46 -20.79 -0.64
C LEU A 465 -3.00 -21.29 -2.00
N CYS A 466 -2.47 -22.51 -2.03
CA CYS A 466 -2.02 -23.18 -3.25
C CYS A 466 -3.05 -23.22 -4.38
N THR A 467 -4.34 -23.34 -4.04
CA THR A 467 -5.44 -23.26 -5.01
C THR A 467 -5.59 -21.88 -5.62
N GLY A 468 -5.38 -20.81 -4.83
CA GLY A 468 -5.34 -19.43 -5.30
C GLY A 468 -4.15 -19.18 -6.22
N PHE A 469 -2.94 -19.61 -5.82
CA PHE A 469 -1.72 -19.49 -6.63
C PHE A 469 -1.88 -20.17 -7.99
N ALA A 470 -2.36 -21.41 -8.01
CA ALA A 470 -2.59 -22.14 -9.26
C ALA A 470 -3.60 -21.44 -10.18
N ARG A 471 -4.73 -21.00 -9.62
CA ARG A 471 -5.77 -20.29 -10.39
C ARG A 471 -5.31 -18.93 -10.91
N ALA A 472 -4.56 -18.18 -10.11
CA ALA A 472 -3.99 -16.90 -10.50
C ALA A 472 -2.97 -17.03 -11.63
N PHE A 473 -2.04 -17.98 -11.51
CA PHE A 473 -1.06 -18.27 -12.54
C PHE A 473 -1.73 -18.69 -13.85
N ASN A 474 -2.73 -19.57 -13.77
CA ASN A 474 -3.52 -19.97 -14.93
C ASN A 474 -4.31 -18.81 -15.54
N ALA A 475 -4.91 -17.94 -14.72
CA ALA A 475 -5.67 -16.78 -15.19
C ALA A 475 -4.77 -15.76 -15.91
N ALA A 476 -3.63 -15.42 -15.32
CA ALA A 476 -2.67 -14.50 -15.91
C ALA A 476 -2.11 -15.02 -17.24
N LEU A 477 -1.73 -16.29 -17.31
CA LEU A 477 -1.24 -16.90 -18.54
C LEU A 477 -2.30 -16.97 -19.64
N LYS A 478 -3.54 -17.38 -19.29
CA LYS A 478 -4.65 -17.35 -20.24
C LYS A 478 -4.91 -15.94 -20.77
N TYR A 479 -4.82 -14.92 -19.91
CA TYR A 479 -5.04 -13.51 -20.31
C TYR A 479 -4.05 -13.02 -21.37
N ILE A 480 -2.83 -13.55 -21.37
CA ILE A 480 -1.77 -13.22 -22.34
C ILE A 480 -1.59 -14.31 -23.43
N GLY A 481 -2.57 -15.21 -23.55
CA GLY A 481 -2.70 -16.17 -24.64
C GLY A 481 -1.95 -17.49 -24.48
N VAL A 482 -1.50 -17.84 -23.26
CA VAL A 482 -0.79 -19.09 -22.99
C VAL A 482 -1.74 -20.16 -22.44
N GLU A 483 -1.69 -21.35 -23.04
CA GLU A 483 -2.56 -22.47 -22.66
C GLU A 483 -2.09 -23.11 -21.33
N THR A 484 -3.03 -23.26 -20.39
CA THR A 484 -2.78 -23.82 -19.05
C THR A 484 -3.81 -24.86 -18.62
N ARG A 485 -3.47 -25.64 -17.59
CA ARG A 485 -4.37 -26.58 -16.90
C ARG A 485 -4.15 -26.51 -15.40
N TYR A 486 -5.18 -26.87 -14.65
CA TYR A 486 -5.09 -26.98 -13.21
C TYR A 486 -4.82 -28.41 -12.78
N ALA A 487 -3.95 -28.59 -11.80
CA ALA A 487 -3.71 -29.87 -11.18
C ALA A 487 -3.82 -29.78 -9.67
N SER A 488 -4.23 -30.88 -9.06
CA SER A 488 -4.33 -31.01 -7.63
C SER A 488 -4.13 -32.44 -7.19
N SER A 489 -3.66 -32.63 -5.96
CA SER A 489 -3.58 -33.93 -5.30
C SER A 489 -4.30 -33.84 -3.94
N ASN A 490 -5.34 -34.67 -3.79
CA ASN A 490 -6.07 -34.78 -2.54
C ASN A 490 -5.18 -35.35 -1.43
N ASP A 491 -4.36 -36.35 -1.76
CA ASP A 491 -3.45 -37.01 -0.81
C ASP A 491 -2.41 -36.03 -0.25
N MET A 492 -2.03 -35.04 -1.05
CA MET A 492 -1.11 -33.98 -0.63
C MET A 492 -1.82 -32.76 -0.05
N ASN A 493 -3.15 -32.66 -0.20
CA ASN A 493 -3.92 -31.44 0.02
C ASN A 493 -3.26 -30.22 -0.67
N HIS A 494 -2.90 -30.38 -1.94
CA HIS A 494 -2.11 -29.39 -2.68
C HIS A 494 -2.58 -29.20 -4.12
N ALA A 495 -2.32 -28.01 -4.68
CA ALA A 495 -2.72 -27.62 -6.03
C ALA A 495 -1.66 -26.75 -6.70
N TRP A 496 -1.55 -26.88 -8.02
CA TRP A 496 -0.56 -26.21 -8.86
C TRP A 496 -1.05 -26.20 -10.32
N SER A 497 -0.18 -25.79 -11.25
CA SER A 497 -0.54 -25.55 -12.64
C SER A 497 0.26 -26.43 -13.60
N LEU A 498 -0.30 -26.69 -14.78
CA LEU A 498 0.45 -27.13 -15.95
C LEU A 498 0.35 -26.08 -17.05
N VAL A 499 1.44 -25.88 -17.79
CA VAL A 499 1.54 -24.94 -18.90
C VAL A 499 2.00 -25.64 -20.15
N LYS A 500 1.51 -25.21 -21.30
CA LYS A 500 1.89 -25.78 -22.59
C LYS A 500 2.96 -24.91 -23.25
N ILE A 501 4.15 -25.47 -23.42
CA ILE A 501 5.28 -24.85 -24.12
C ILE A 501 5.68 -25.75 -25.28
N ASP A 502 5.80 -25.19 -26.50
CA ASP A 502 6.19 -25.94 -27.71
C ASP A 502 5.35 -27.21 -27.94
N GLY A 503 4.05 -27.16 -27.61
CA GLY A 503 3.12 -28.29 -27.76
C GLY A 503 3.16 -29.34 -26.64
N GLN A 504 4.03 -29.19 -25.64
CA GLN A 504 4.19 -30.12 -24.52
C GLN A 504 3.78 -29.47 -23.20
N TYR A 505 3.20 -30.25 -22.29
CA TYR A 505 2.81 -29.78 -20.97
C TYR A 505 3.93 -29.97 -19.94
N TYR A 506 4.03 -29.03 -19.01
CA TYR A 506 4.99 -29.03 -17.90
C TYR A 506 4.34 -28.54 -16.62
N HIS A 507 4.79 -29.05 -15.48
CA HIS A 507 4.33 -28.62 -14.16
C HIS A 507 4.97 -27.30 -13.74
N VAL A 508 4.19 -26.46 -13.06
CA VAL A 508 4.64 -25.23 -12.40
C VAL A 508 3.95 -25.10 -11.05
N ASP A 509 4.72 -24.98 -9.96
CA ASP A 509 4.20 -24.77 -8.60
C ASP A 509 4.73 -23.46 -7.99
N CYS A 510 4.03 -22.36 -8.28
CA CYS A 510 4.36 -21.06 -7.71
C CYS A 510 4.29 -21.04 -6.18
N THR A 511 3.54 -21.94 -5.53
CA THR A 511 3.39 -21.92 -4.07
C THR A 511 4.64 -22.43 -3.37
N TRP A 512 5.25 -23.48 -3.91
CA TRP A 512 6.47 -24.05 -3.33
C TRP A 512 7.75 -23.39 -3.86
N ASP A 513 7.64 -22.69 -4.99
CA ASP A 513 8.66 -21.75 -5.46
C ASP A 513 8.57 -20.38 -4.74
N ASP A 514 7.42 -20.03 -4.15
CA ASP A 514 7.23 -18.87 -3.25
C ASP A 514 8.05 -19.02 -1.98
N THR A 515 9.28 -18.57 -2.11
CA THR A 515 10.31 -18.56 -1.08
C THR A 515 10.86 -17.16 -0.90
N TYR A 516 10.08 -16.15 -1.31
CA TYR A 516 10.53 -14.77 -1.38
C TYR A 516 10.86 -14.23 0.02
N ASP A 517 12.16 -14.17 0.29
CA ASP A 517 12.72 -13.50 1.47
C ASP A 517 13.20 -12.10 1.04
N GLU A 518 12.42 -11.07 1.42
CA GLU A 518 12.72 -9.64 1.19
C GLU A 518 14.15 -9.24 1.59
N LYS A 519 14.75 -9.97 2.55
CA LYS A 519 16.10 -9.71 3.04
C LYS A 519 17.18 -10.14 2.04
N TYR A 520 16.89 -11.11 1.17
CA TYR A 520 17.87 -11.70 0.24
C TYR A 520 17.44 -11.66 -1.23
N GLY A 521 16.17 -11.32 -1.56
CA GLY A 521 15.66 -11.30 -2.93
C GLY A 521 15.64 -12.69 -3.57
N TYR A 522 15.41 -13.71 -2.74
CA TYR A 522 15.47 -15.12 -3.14
C TYR A 522 14.17 -15.52 -3.84
N VAL A 523 14.26 -16.03 -5.07
CA VAL A 523 13.13 -16.64 -5.78
C VAL A 523 13.53 -18.06 -6.15
N GLY A 524 12.69 -19.03 -5.82
CA GLY A 524 12.90 -20.44 -6.12
C GLY A 524 12.34 -20.82 -7.48
N HIS A 525 12.96 -21.80 -8.14
CA HIS A 525 12.50 -22.35 -9.42
C HIS A 525 12.57 -23.88 -9.43
N TYR A 526 12.48 -24.51 -8.27
CA TYR A 526 12.67 -25.96 -8.14
C TYR A 526 11.56 -26.76 -8.80
N TYR A 527 10.36 -26.19 -8.79
CA TYR A 527 9.13 -26.81 -9.27
C TYR A 527 8.63 -26.18 -10.58
N PHE A 528 9.49 -25.43 -11.24
CA PHE A 528 9.18 -24.71 -12.47
C PHE A 528 9.46 -25.58 -13.70
N LEU A 529 8.53 -25.60 -14.67
CA LEU A 529 8.60 -26.38 -15.93
C LEU A 529 9.10 -27.83 -15.80
N ALA A 530 8.66 -28.56 -14.79
CA ALA A 530 9.08 -29.94 -14.56
C ALA A 530 8.24 -30.97 -15.34
N SER A 531 8.86 -32.06 -15.79
CA SER A 531 8.16 -33.24 -16.28
C SER A 531 7.46 -34.02 -15.14
N ASP A 532 6.50 -34.89 -15.47
CA ASP A 532 5.87 -35.83 -14.52
C ASP A 532 6.94 -36.61 -13.70
N THR A 533 8.04 -36.99 -14.36
CA THR A 533 9.11 -37.78 -13.74
C THR A 533 9.92 -36.95 -12.76
N ARG A 534 10.29 -35.72 -13.15
CA ARG A 534 11.02 -34.80 -12.28
C ARG A 534 10.14 -34.39 -11.11
N PHE A 535 8.91 -33.96 -11.37
CA PHE A 535 7.95 -33.51 -10.35
C PHE A 535 7.66 -34.60 -9.31
N ASN A 536 7.55 -35.86 -9.74
CA ASN A 536 7.42 -37.04 -8.85
C ASN A 536 8.76 -37.50 -8.23
N LYS A 537 9.86 -36.78 -8.43
CA LYS A 537 11.15 -37.05 -7.77
C LYS A 537 11.77 -35.80 -7.15
N SER A 538 11.13 -34.65 -7.29
CA SER A 538 11.62 -33.37 -6.80
C SER A 538 11.86 -33.40 -5.29
N ILE A 539 12.93 -32.72 -4.88
CA ILE A 539 13.37 -32.51 -3.51
C ILE A 539 13.33 -30.98 -3.30
N PRO A 540 12.85 -30.45 -2.15
CA PRO A 540 12.63 -31.13 -0.87
C PRO A 540 11.34 -31.96 -0.77
N THR A 541 10.31 -31.65 -1.56
CA THR A 541 9.02 -32.34 -1.49
C THR A 541 8.58 -32.83 -2.85
N ARG A 542 8.05 -34.05 -2.86
CA ARG A 542 7.67 -34.79 -4.05
C ARG A 542 6.18 -34.60 -4.34
N HIS A 543 5.81 -34.47 -5.62
CA HIS A 543 4.41 -34.48 -6.01
C HIS A 543 3.95 -35.88 -6.45
N TYR A 544 2.74 -36.28 -6.07
CA TYR A 544 2.21 -37.61 -6.35
C TYR A 544 0.68 -37.61 -6.37
N ASN A 545 0.10 -38.64 -7.01
CA ASN A 545 -1.35 -38.90 -7.05
C ASN A 545 -2.20 -37.69 -7.50
N TRP A 546 -1.71 -36.94 -8.48
CA TRP A 546 -2.42 -35.77 -8.99
C TRP A 546 -3.49 -36.15 -10.00
N ILE A 547 -4.50 -35.30 -10.09
CA ILE A 547 -5.46 -35.24 -11.17
C ILE A 547 -5.27 -33.92 -11.93
N VAL A 548 -5.56 -33.94 -13.23
CA VAL A 548 -5.57 -32.73 -14.06
C VAL A 548 -7.01 -32.41 -14.44
N LYS A 549 -7.38 -31.14 -14.34
CA LYS A 549 -8.68 -30.64 -14.78
C LYS A 549 -8.62 -30.09 -16.19
N ASP A 550 -9.75 -30.10 -16.90
CA ASP A 550 -9.93 -29.36 -18.15
C ASP A 550 -9.79 -27.83 -17.94
N ALA A 551 -9.88 -27.08 -19.04
CA ALA A 551 -9.69 -25.63 -19.02
C ALA A 551 -10.67 -24.90 -18.08
N ASP A 552 -11.86 -25.48 -17.89
CA ASP A 552 -12.97 -24.92 -17.12
C ASP A 552 -13.09 -25.50 -15.71
N TYR A 553 -12.10 -26.31 -15.28
CA TYR A 553 -12.04 -26.93 -13.96
C TYR A 553 -13.18 -27.92 -13.67
N SER A 554 -13.93 -28.32 -14.69
CA SER A 554 -15.20 -29.03 -14.57
C SER A 554 -15.01 -30.55 -14.55
N THR A 555 -14.13 -31.05 -15.42
CA THR A 555 -13.89 -32.49 -15.57
C THR A 555 -12.43 -32.84 -15.32
N THR A 556 -12.20 -34.06 -14.86
CA THR A 556 -10.85 -34.60 -14.77
C THR A 556 -10.47 -35.20 -16.12
N ILE A 557 -9.34 -34.78 -16.66
CA ILE A 557 -8.82 -35.24 -17.95
C ILE A 557 -7.55 -36.06 -17.77
N LYS A 558 -7.27 -36.93 -18.74
CA LYS A 558 -5.98 -37.61 -18.84
C LYS A 558 -5.02 -36.72 -19.61
N LEU A 559 -4.03 -36.19 -18.91
CA LEU A 559 -2.99 -35.33 -19.45
C LEU A 559 -1.69 -35.59 -18.70
N SER A 560 -0.58 -35.69 -19.44
CA SER A 560 0.75 -36.04 -18.92
C SER A 560 1.77 -34.99 -19.33
N ALA A 561 2.65 -34.59 -18.42
CA ALA A 561 3.82 -33.78 -18.71
C ALA A 561 5.04 -34.68 -18.98
N SER A 562 5.03 -35.43 -20.08
CA SER A 562 6.05 -36.46 -20.34
C SER A 562 7.40 -35.93 -20.85
N SER A 563 7.43 -34.71 -21.38
CA SER A 563 8.64 -34.12 -21.93
C SER A 563 9.62 -33.72 -20.82
N THR A 564 10.87 -34.12 -20.94
CA THR A 564 11.95 -33.81 -19.98
C THR A 564 12.82 -32.63 -20.41
N LYS A 565 12.40 -31.87 -21.45
CA LYS A 565 13.17 -30.78 -22.08
C LYS A 565 13.78 -29.81 -21.06
N PHE A 566 13.00 -29.43 -20.05
CA PHE A 566 13.43 -28.46 -19.04
C PHE A 566 13.92 -29.11 -17.74
N ASP A 567 13.95 -30.44 -17.60
CA ASP A 567 14.26 -31.08 -16.31
C ASP A 567 15.67 -30.75 -15.79
N ASN A 568 16.62 -30.41 -16.66
CA ASN A 568 17.97 -29.97 -16.29
C ASN A 568 18.26 -28.53 -16.74
N TRP A 569 17.23 -27.69 -16.79
CA TRP A 569 17.33 -26.31 -17.25
C TRP A 569 17.99 -25.42 -16.21
N PHE A 570 18.77 -24.44 -16.67
CA PHE A 570 19.60 -23.58 -15.82
C PHE A 570 18.78 -22.75 -14.82
N VAL A 571 17.52 -22.44 -15.15
CA VAL A 571 16.63 -21.65 -14.28
C VAL A 571 16.41 -22.34 -12.94
N HIS A 572 16.46 -23.68 -12.87
CA HIS A 572 16.36 -24.42 -11.60
C HIS A 572 17.50 -24.10 -10.61
N ASP A 573 18.63 -23.59 -11.10
CA ASP A 573 19.78 -23.20 -10.27
C ASP A 573 19.75 -21.70 -9.93
N VAL A 574 18.86 -20.92 -10.57
CA VAL A 574 18.69 -19.49 -10.29
C VAL A 574 17.92 -19.31 -8.98
N LYS A 575 18.52 -18.56 -8.07
CA LYS A 575 18.04 -18.33 -6.69
C LYS A 575 17.79 -16.85 -6.42
N SER A 576 17.32 -16.15 -7.44
CA SER A 576 17.12 -14.72 -7.45
C SER A 576 16.02 -14.36 -8.43
N TYR A 577 15.37 -13.22 -8.18
CA TYR A 577 14.47 -12.60 -9.14
C TYR A 577 15.11 -12.45 -10.53
N MET A 578 14.38 -12.84 -11.57
CA MET A 578 14.75 -12.71 -12.97
C MET A 578 13.98 -11.55 -13.62
N VAL A 579 14.67 -10.73 -14.40
CA VAL A 579 14.04 -9.60 -15.12
C VAL A 579 14.32 -9.67 -16.60
N TYR A 580 13.33 -9.28 -17.41
CA TYR A 580 13.42 -9.30 -18.87
C TYR A 580 13.73 -7.90 -19.41
N SER A 581 14.68 -7.81 -20.34
CA SER A 581 14.92 -6.62 -21.15
C SER A 581 15.49 -7.04 -22.51
N ASP A 582 14.98 -6.45 -23.59
CA ASP A 582 15.57 -6.54 -24.94
C ASP A 582 15.87 -7.98 -25.42
N GLY A 583 14.96 -8.93 -25.14
CA GLY A 583 15.12 -10.32 -25.56
C GLY A 583 15.92 -11.21 -24.61
N TYR A 584 16.40 -10.66 -23.50
CA TYR A 584 17.23 -11.38 -22.53
C TYR A 584 16.64 -11.37 -21.13
N TRP A 585 16.83 -12.49 -20.43
CA TRP A 585 16.60 -12.63 -19.00
C TRP A 585 17.88 -12.35 -18.24
N TYR A 586 17.80 -11.47 -17.25
CA TYR A 586 18.89 -11.10 -16.35
C TYR A 586 18.64 -11.72 -14.98
N TYR A 587 19.65 -12.37 -14.42
CA TYR A 587 19.55 -13.08 -13.15
C TYR A 587 20.89 -13.08 -12.41
N ALA A 588 20.83 -13.17 -11.08
CA ALA A 588 22.03 -13.25 -10.27
C ALA A 588 22.49 -14.70 -10.10
N ASP A 589 23.80 -14.91 -10.24
CA ASP A 589 24.48 -16.17 -9.95
C ASP A 589 25.65 -15.89 -9.00
N GLY A 590 25.35 -15.95 -7.71
CA GLY A 590 26.28 -15.64 -6.63
C GLY A 590 26.75 -14.18 -6.66
N LYS A 591 27.95 -13.96 -7.19
CA LYS A 591 28.58 -12.62 -7.29
C LYS A 591 28.43 -11.96 -8.66
N THR A 592 27.76 -12.61 -9.59
CA THR A 592 27.64 -12.16 -10.98
C THR A 592 26.18 -11.89 -11.33
N ILE A 593 25.97 -10.94 -12.23
CA ILE A 593 24.70 -10.85 -12.98
C ILE A 593 24.98 -11.44 -14.36
N LYS A 594 24.18 -12.42 -14.74
CA LYS A 594 24.22 -13.06 -16.05
C LYS A 594 23.02 -12.62 -16.88
N LYS A 595 23.15 -12.76 -18.20
CA LYS A 595 22.04 -12.69 -19.12
C LYS A 595 22.04 -13.87 -20.08
N SER A 596 20.87 -14.32 -20.51
CA SER A 596 20.67 -15.34 -21.55
C SER A 596 19.27 -15.21 -22.15
N ASP A 597 19.01 -15.89 -23.27
CA ASP A 597 17.62 -16.11 -23.70
C ASP A 597 16.91 -17.08 -22.73
N ALA A 598 15.58 -17.25 -22.88
CA ALA A 598 14.84 -18.18 -22.04
C ALA A 598 15.29 -19.65 -22.17
N TYR A 599 16.00 -20.04 -23.22
CA TYR A 599 16.52 -21.41 -23.36
C TYR A 599 17.94 -21.56 -22.79
N GLY A 600 18.56 -20.47 -22.31
CA GLY A 600 19.93 -20.45 -21.79
C GLY A 600 21.02 -20.28 -22.86
N LYS A 601 20.64 -19.89 -24.07
CA LYS A 601 21.58 -19.53 -25.14
C LYS A 601 22.09 -18.10 -24.94
N ASP A 602 23.19 -17.80 -25.63
CA ASP A 602 23.88 -16.51 -25.58
C ASP A 602 24.22 -16.04 -24.15
N MET A 603 24.48 -17.01 -23.27
CA MET A 603 24.75 -16.75 -21.87
C MET A 603 26.05 -15.94 -21.73
N SER A 604 25.96 -14.81 -21.04
CA SER A 604 27.10 -13.93 -20.79
C SER A 604 27.02 -13.28 -19.42
N THR A 605 28.18 -12.97 -18.85
CA THR A 605 28.28 -12.18 -17.61
C THR A 605 28.18 -10.70 -17.93
N VAL A 606 27.19 -10.04 -17.35
CA VAL A 606 26.97 -8.59 -17.48
C VAL A 606 27.88 -7.83 -16.52
N LEU A 607 27.97 -8.30 -15.28
CA LEU A 607 28.87 -7.73 -14.27
C LEU A 607 29.29 -8.75 -13.22
N THR A 608 30.40 -8.45 -12.56
CA THR A 608 30.93 -9.20 -11.42
C THR A 608 31.20 -8.24 -10.27
N GLU A 609 30.71 -8.58 -9.09
CA GLU A 609 30.89 -7.81 -7.86
C GLU A 609 31.74 -8.57 -6.85
N THR A 610 32.21 -7.88 -5.81
CA THR A 610 33.05 -8.48 -4.77
C THR A 610 32.23 -9.32 -3.78
N GLY A 611 30.96 -8.96 -3.58
CA GLY A 611 29.98 -9.64 -2.74
C GLY A 611 28.86 -10.29 -3.56
N ASN A 612 27.96 -10.99 -2.86
CA ASN A 612 26.79 -11.57 -3.50
C ASN A 612 25.85 -10.48 -4.02
N VAL A 613 25.28 -10.75 -5.19
CA VAL A 613 24.37 -9.85 -5.90
C VAL A 613 22.95 -10.38 -5.80
N SER A 614 21.98 -9.50 -5.59
CA SER A 614 20.56 -9.79 -5.81
C SER A 614 19.93 -8.71 -6.68
N ILE A 615 19.16 -9.11 -7.69
CA ILE A 615 18.41 -8.18 -8.53
C ILE A 615 17.18 -7.72 -7.74
N ILE A 616 16.85 -6.44 -7.86
CA ILE A 616 15.66 -5.86 -7.21
C ILE A 616 14.65 -5.28 -8.20
N GLY A 617 15.00 -5.16 -9.49
CA GLY A 617 14.07 -4.75 -10.52
C GLY A 617 14.74 -4.14 -11.76
N LEU A 618 13.91 -3.71 -12.69
CA LEU A 618 14.28 -2.97 -13.89
C LEU A 618 13.44 -1.70 -13.95
N SER A 619 14.07 -0.54 -14.10
CA SER A 619 13.37 0.74 -14.22
C SER A 619 14.10 1.65 -15.19
N GLN A 620 13.37 2.22 -16.17
CA GLN A 620 13.90 3.14 -17.19
C GLN A 620 15.16 2.57 -17.91
N GLY A 621 15.14 1.28 -18.28
CA GLY A 621 16.27 0.60 -18.93
C GLY A 621 17.49 0.38 -18.04
N LYS A 622 17.37 0.60 -16.72
CA LYS A 622 18.43 0.35 -15.74
C LYS A 622 18.06 -0.79 -14.82
N LEU A 623 18.88 -1.83 -14.85
CA LEU A 623 18.79 -2.94 -13.93
C LEU A 623 19.27 -2.47 -12.55
N GLN A 624 18.41 -2.65 -11.56
CA GLN A 624 18.68 -2.31 -10.17
C GLN A 624 19.07 -3.58 -9.42
N TYR A 625 20.15 -3.51 -8.64
CA TYR A 625 20.66 -4.67 -7.89
C TYR A 625 21.28 -4.24 -6.56
N LYS A 626 21.37 -5.16 -5.60
CA LYS A 626 21.98 -4.97 -4.30
C LYS A 626 23.28 -5.76 -4.19
N VAL A 627 24.29 -5.14 -3.56
CA VAL A 627 25.53 -5.80 -3.14
C VAL A 627 25.83 -5.37 -1.72
N ASN A 628 25.91 -6.34 -0.79
CA ASN A 628 26.15 -6.08 0.63
C ASN A 628 25.20 -5.00 1.22
N GLY A 629 23.93 -5.01 0.81
CA GLY A 629 22.91 -4.04 1.26
C GLY A 629 22.93 -2.68 0.55
N THR A 630 23.93 -2.40 -0.30
CA THR A 630 24.00 -1.18 -1.10
C THR A 630 23.30 -1.38 -2.44
N VAL A 631 22.37 -0.48 -2.77
CA VAL A 631 21.68 -0.48 -4.08
C VAL A 631 22.58 0.16 -5.13
N LYS A 632 22.70 -0.49 -6.28
CA LYS A 632 23.43 -0.06 -7.46
C LYS A 632 22.55 -0.20 -8.70
N THR A 633 22.94 0.47 -9.78
CA THR A 633 22.26 0.36 -11.08
C THR A 633 23.26 0.14 -12.21
N ILE A 634 22.84 -0.58 -13.23
CA ILE A 634 23.59 -0.76 -14.48
C ILE A 634 22.62 -0.59 -15.66
N SER A 635 23.05 0.11 -16.71
CA SER A 635 22.24 0.20 -17.93
C SER A 635 22.26 -1.14 -18.65
N VAL A 636 21.09 -1.64 -19.01
CA VAL A 636 20.94 -2.82 -19.86
C VAL A 636 20.44 -2.37 -21.23
N LYS A 637 20.88 -3.07 -22.26
CA LYS A 637 20.58 -2.83 -23.67
C LYS A 637 20.24 -4.15 -24.33
#